data_AF-A0A2E6ATS6-F1
#
_entry.id   AF-A0A2E6ATS6-F1
#
_cell.length_a   1.000
_cell.length_b   1.000
_cell.length_c   1.000
_cell.angle_alpha   90.00
_cell.angle_beta   90.00
_cell.angle_gamma   90.00
#
_symmetry.space_group_name_H-M   'P 1'
#
loop_
_entity.id
_entity.type
_entity.pdbx_description
1 polymer ?
#
loop_
_entity_poly.entity_id
_entity_poly.type
_entity_poly.pdbx_seq_one_letter_code
_entity_poly.pdbx_strand_id
1 'polypeptide(L)'
;MKRAVILVAILLLPTVLAEDFPPQRQNSAFVGWQIEANEKIGEYRLSYPAVGDGEEINMAQNGPFAVVVFYADDGEDVDQYVWLQEGLSNWGYITLVVEDNTDWDAIEYQLIGWNNGSQESVPDAVNMFALNHVALSGHGTGAHTAAEIVKSSNYEIDGLFGLGLDGSSTQHSGDVILSRPSSALFLTGTTDDIAPADDNVMSYLVDWPGAWQIMHPLGANHIGYQESDTFFERLADGDDNMGRDGQQSHALKHILPYLNLSLKGDDSAYQVAFNREDKSVSSDSDSYIDEDLSRSRLYKMENITSSLLSVMLNQSFTVSADVTMRDGSPASGNVSCILASGEIVAGLLAAGSATCDVNGSSLMPGPSLVEIRVEDHSFSDWLDIFINRIGMPMQLTSPIPEISLDQHSFVTVQTDAFATDPDGEQIAFLGANLIDDNESRLAVEISDSEMTITHVADQEWDGTVQIELTIATSDEIVNLSTNVTVLPVNDPVVQIETIPQQQSIEDGSSIVVDFNQYVSDPEGEPLVIDVAREYPGIRIDASLSTVLIDPQTHWYGAEFIEFHVSDGVTEHLQIFVPINIEAVDDPVEFTTDTISVEMDEDGLLTIELNNYTVNVDNDDLVYSISGQSDIIGFSLSGSELLLAGNPDLFGQASYNIDVTDGNSTISATLEVKIKSVPDLPTVDISTIDVDGNTVSVLWTISDKDGEMGLVYSVKLDNQSIEVGTECTGSSLLTCLTTSMTPEVGLHTIEVKVWDSGAEVWSNTVTQEFEVVASSNSQDNAASEIEVGEWILPIGLGLVILLLLGYMVLSRKN
;
A
#
# COMPACT_ATOMS: atom_id res chain seq x y z
N MET A 1 19.76 -70.44 -71.12
CA MET A 1 21.15 -69.94 -71.12
C MET A 1 21.25 -68.85 -70.08
N LYS A 2 22.15 -69.04 -69.12
CA LYS A 2 22.46 -68.14 -68.00
C LYS A 2 23.07 -66.84 -68.53
N ARG A 3 22.67 -65.68 -67.99
CA ARG A 3 23.52 -64.49 -67.91
C ARG A 3 23.36 -63.90 -66.52
N ALA A 4 24.39 -64.15 -65.71
CA ALA A 4 24.62 -63.48 -64.45
C ALA A 4 25.12 -62.06 -64.76
N VAL A 5 24.52 -61.06 -64.14
CA VAL A 5 25.10 -59.73 -64.00
C VAL A 5 25.51 -59.63 -62.54
N ILE A 6 26.82 -59.68 -62.30
CA ILE A 6 27.43 -59.39 -61.01
C ILE A 6 27.42 -57.86 -60.89
N LEU A 7 26.60 -57.33 -59.99
CA LEU A 7 26.75 -55.98 -59.48
C LEU A 7 27.78 -56.05 -58.35
N VAL A 8 28.99 -55.53 -58.61
CA VAL A 8 29.94 -55.21 -57.55
C VAL A 8 29.49 -53.88 -56.98
N ALA A 9 28.88 -53.91 -55.79
CA ALA A 9 28.75 -52.72 -54.95
C ALA A 9 30.13 -52.46 -54.32
N ILE A 10 30.85 -51.47 -54.84
CA ILE A 10 31.99 -50.90 -54.13
C ILE A 10 31.37 -50.04 -53.03
N LEU A 11 31.46 -50.50 -51.78
CA LEU A 11 31.34 -49.61 -50.62
C LEU A 11 32.47 -48.58 -50.75
N LEU A 12 32.14 -47.37 -51.18
CA LEU A 12 32.96 -46.20 -50.91
C LEU A 12 32.74 -45.88 -49.43
N LEU A 13 33.56 -46.49 -48.57
CA LEU A 13 33.83 -45.91 -47.25
C LEU A 13 34.44 -44.52 -47.50
N PRO A 14 34.09 -43.49 -46.71
CA PRO A 14 34.87 -42.25 -46.72
C PRO A 14 36.30 -42.62 -46.32
N THR A 15 37.20 -42.61 -47.30
CA THR A 15 38.62 -42.81 -47.04
C THR A 15 39.21 -41.44 -46.76
N VAL A 16 39.35 -41.10 -45.48
CA VAL A 16 40.24 -40.02 -45.06
C VAL A 16 41.65 -40.40 -45.54
N LEU A 17 42.25 -39.56 -46.39
CA LEU A 17 43.60 -39.81 -46.91
C LEU A 17 44.61 -39.47 -45.81
N ALA A 18 45.58 -40.35 -45.53
CA ALA A 18 46.66 -40.02 -44.58
C ALA A 18 47.49 -38.82 -45.08
N GLU A 19 48.11 -38.09 -44.17
CA GLU A 19 49.11 -37.07 -44.53
C GLU A 19 50.42 -37.75 -44.98
N ASP A 20 51.01 -37.26 -46.06
CA ASP A 20 52.29 -37.76 -46.58
C ASP A 20 53.44 -37.04 -45.88
N PHE A 21 54.00 -37.65 -44.84
CA PHE A 21 55.15 -37.12 -44.08
C PHE A 21 56.51 -37.48 -44.71
N PRO A 22 57.55 -36.63 -44.54
CA PRO A 22 58.90 -36.97 -44.95
C PRO A 22 59.45 -38.16 -44.14
N PRO A 23 60.42 -38.92 -44.70
CA PRO A 23 60.96 -40.10 -44.04
C PRO A 23 61.59 -39.78 -42.67
N GLN A 24 61.06 -40.41 -41.62
CA GLN A 24 61.57 -40.33 -40.26
C GLN A 24 62.94 -41.04 -40.14
N ARG A 25 64.03 -40.30 -40.35
CA ARG A 25 65.39 -40.78 -40.09
C ARG A 25 65.94 -40.18 -38.81
N GLN A 26 66.61 -41.02 -38.02
CA GLN A 26 67.13 -40.63 -36.70
C GLN A 26 68.52 -39.96 -36.74
N ASN A 27 69.35 -40.19 -37.76
CA ASN A 27 70.64 -39.48 -37.88
C ASN A 27 71.22 -39.50 -39.31
N SER A 28 71.67 -38.35 -39.83
CA SER A 28 72.37 -38.21 -41.13
C SER A 28 73.89 -38.44 -41.06
N ALA A 29 74.46 -38.36 -39.86
CA ALA A 29 75.86 -38.49 -39.47
C ALA A 29 76.82 -37.42 -40.02
N PHE A 30 76.41 -36.61 -41.00
CA PHE A 30 77.23 -35.58 -41.62
C PHE A 30 76.41 -34.32 -41.93
N VAL A 31 77.00 -33.14 -41.71
CA VAL A 31 76.36 -31.84 -41.93
C VAL A 31 77.10 -31.04 -43.01
N GLY A 32 76.37 -30.71 -44.08
CA GLY A 32 76.81 -29.75 -45.08
C GLY A 32 76.26 -28.37 -44.79
N TRP A 33 77.01 -27.32 -45.10
CA TRP A 33 76.54 -25.95 -44.92
C TRP A 33 77.05 -25.01 -46.01
N GLN A 34 76.43 -23.84 -46.12
CA GLN A 34 76.92 -22.72 -46.94
C GLN A 34 76.48 -21.39 -46.34
N ILE A 35 77.29 -20.35 -46.56
CA ILE A 35 76.96 -18.97 -46.21
C ILE A 35 77.10 -18.11 -47.45
N GLU A 36 76.03 -17.43 -47.83
CA GLU A 36 75.99 -16.58 -49.02
C GLU A 36 75.10 -15.36 -48.77
N ALA A 37 75.17 -14.39 -49.69
CA ALA A 37 74.25 -13.26 -49.70
C ALA A 37 73.42 -13.25 -50.99
N ASN A 38 72.13 -12.98 -50.85
CA ASN A 38 71.17 -12.90 -51.95
C ASN A 38 70.48 -11.52 -51.99
N GLU A 39 70.21 -10.99 -53.18
CA GLU A 39 69.55 -9.69 -53.34
C GLU A 39 68.15 -9.61 -52.71
N LYS A 40 67.47 -10.75 -52.49
CA LYS A 40 66.10 -10.81 -51.97
C LYS A 40 65.99 -11.18 -50.49
N ILE A 41 66.89 -12.03 -49.97
CA ILE A 41 66.81 -12.56 -48.60
C ILE A 41 68.00 -12.15 -47.72
N GLY A 42 68.86 -11.24 -48.19
CA GLY A 42 70.02 -10.78 -47.41
C GLY A 42 71.13 -11.81 -47.28
N GLU A 43 71.96 -11.67 -46.26
CA GLU A 43 72.90 -12.71 -45.85
C GLU A 43 72.14 -13.87 -45.21
N TYR A 44 72.50 -15.09 -45.58
CA TYR A 44 71.85 -16.29 -45.07
C TYR A 44 72.85 -17.41 -44.87
N ARG A 45 72.54 -18.29 -43.91
CA ARG A 45 73.27 -19.52 -43.69
C ARG A 45 72.33 -20.71 -43.84
N LEU A 46 72.70 -21.65 -44.69
CA LEU A 46 71.93 -22.87 -44.92
C LEU A 46 72.74 -24.07 -44.46
N SER A 47 72.15 -24.92 -43.62
CA SER A 47 72.72 -26.20 -43.18
C SER A 47 71.77 -27.35 -43.48
N TYR A 48 72.33 -28.49 -43.87
CA TYR A 48 71.54 -29.62 -44.36
C TYR A 48 72.24 -30.97 -44.17
N PRO A 49 71.48 -32.08 -44.20
CA PRO A 49 72.05 -33.43 -44.22
C PRO A 49 72.91 -33.63 -45.48
N ALA A 50 74.17 -34.03 -45.32
CA ALA A 50 75.12 -34.13 -46.44
C ALA A 50 75.80 -35.51 -46.53
N VAL A 51 76.60 -35.71 -47.58
CA VAL A 51 77.41 -36.93 -47.75
C VAL A 51 78.75 -36.90 -46.98
N GLY A 52 79.08 -35.78 -46.36
CA GLY A 52 80.28 -35.52 -45.54
C GLY A 52 80.18 -34.16 -44.84
N ASP A 53 81.02 -33.92 -43.83
CA ASP A 53 81.03 -32.64 -43.10
C ASP A 53 81.75 -31.53 -43.87
N GLY A 54 81.15 -30.33 -43.93
CA GLY A 54 81.84 -29.13 -44.39
C GLY A 54 81.02 -28.19 -45.26
N GLU A 55 81.68 -27.12 -45.71
CA GLU A 55 81.11 -26.10 -46.60
C GLU A 55 80.95 -26.62 -48.04
N GLU A 56 79.82 -26.30 -48.69
CA GLU A 56 79.50 -26.65 -50.09
C GLU A 56 79.59 -28.16 -50.41
N ILE A 57 79.35 -29.03 -49.43
CA ILE A 57 79.32 -30.48 -49.63
C ILE A 57 77.96 -30.91 -50.19
N ASN A 58 77.95 -31.86 -51.14
CA ASN A 58 76.72 -32.39 -51.73
C ASN A 58 75.70 -32.87 -50.68
N MET A 59 74.44 -32.46 -50.85
CA MET A 59 73.32 -32.86 -50.00
C MET A 59 73.06 -34.37 -50.08
N ALA A 60 72.65 -34.97 -48.96
CA ALA A 60 72.34 -36.38 -48.86
C ALA A 60 71.09 -36.73 -49.71
N GLN A 61 71.24 -37.65 -50.67
CA GLN A 61 70.21 -37.97 -51.67
C GLN A 61 69.09 -38.90 -51.17
N ASN A 62 68.75 -38.80 -49.89
CA ASN A 62 67.75 -39.65 -49.22
C ASN A 62 66.65 -38.85 -48.51
N GLY A 63 66.46 -37.60 -48.92
CA GLY A 63 65.31 -36.77 -48.58
C GLY A 63 64.03 -37.20 -49.34
N PRO A 64 63.02 -36.33 -49.42
CA PRO A 64 63.04 -34.93 -48.99
C PRO A 64 63.10 -34.76 -47.47
N PHE A 65 63.74 -33.69 -47.00
CA PHE A 65 63.89 -33.33 -45.59
C PHE A 65 62.99 -32.15 -45.23
N ALA A 66 62.43 -32.18 -44.02
CA ALA A 66 61.66 -31.07 -43.47
C ALA A 66 62.53 -29.83 -43.29
N VAL A 67 61.94 -28.65 -43.45
CA VAL A 67 62.67 -27.37 -43.48
C VAL A 67 62.35 -26.57 -42.20
N VAL A 68 63.38 -25.98 -41.61
CA VAL A 68 63.27 -25.02 -40.52
C VAL A 68 63.87 -23.70 -40.98
N VAL A 69 63.07 -22.66 -41.02
CA VAL A 69 63.55 -21.30 -41.29
C VAL A 69 63.66 -20.57 -39.96
N PHE A 70 64.86 -20.07 -39.66
CA PHE A 70 65.20 -19.43 -38.40
C PHE A 70 65.56 -17.96 -38.63
N TYR A 71 64.83 -17.06 -37.99
CA TYR A 71 65.09 -15.63 -38.01
C TYR A 71 66.04 -15.27 -36.87
N ALA A 72 67.20 -14.70 -37.23
CA ALA A 72 68.14 -14.14 -36.27
C ALA A 72 67.50 -12.93 -35.53
N ASP A 73 68.04 -12.62 -34.35
CA ASP A 73 67.66 -11.40 -33.63
C ASP A 73 68.20 -10.13 -34.32
N ASP A 74 67.55 -8.97 -34.11
CA ASP A 74 67.92 -7.72 -34.79
C ASP A 74 69.37 -7.32 -34.47
N GLY A 75 70.19 -7.23 -35.51
CA GLY A 75 71.61 -6.87 -35.41
C GLY A 75 72.55 -8.04 -35.12
N GLU A 76 72.07 -9.28 -35.06
CA GLU A 76 72.90 -10.48 -34.97
C GLU A 76 73.24 -11.09 -36.33
N ASP A 77 74.47 -11.59 -36.47
CA ASP A 77 74.93 -12.28 -37.68
C ASP A 77 74.29 -13.69 -37.78
N VAL A 78 74.01 -14.16 -39.00
CA VAL A 78 73.40 -15.48 -39.25
C VAL A 78 74.25 -16.69 -38.82
N ASP A 79 75.51 -16.46 -38.46
CA ASP A 79 76.43 -17.46 -37.92
C ASP A 79 76.37 -17.61 -36.39
N GLN A 80 75.55 -16.81 -35.68
CA GLN A 80 75.37 -16.94 -34.23
C GLN A 80 74.62 -18.21 -33.79
N TYR A 81 74.07 -18.98 -34.73
CA TYR A 81 73.19 -20.13 -34.47
C TYR A 81 73.69 -21.42 -35.14
N VAL A 82 75.00 -21.67 -35.24
CA VAL A 82 75.54 -22.92 -35.84
C VAL A 82 75.19 -24.14 -34.98
N TRP A 83 75.20 -24.03 -33.66
CA TRP A 83 74.78 -25.10 -32.74
C TRP A 83 73.39 -25.67 -33.09
N LEU A 84 72.42 -24.81 -33.41
CA LEU A 84 71.05 -25.21 -33.76
C LEU A 84 71.03 -25.85 -35.14
N GLN A 85 71.69 -25.22 -36.11
CA GLN A 85 71.76 -25.70 -37.49
C GLN A 85 72.40 -27.08 -37.61
N GLU A 86 73.56 -27.30 -36.98
CA GLU A 86 74.23 -28.60 -36.95
C GLU A 86 73.44 -29.61 -36.12
N GLY A 87 72.88 -29.17 -35.00
CA GLY A 87 71.99 -29.95 -34.16
C GLY A 87 70.82 -30.52 -34.96
N LEU A 88 70.07 -29.68 -35.68
CA LEU A 88 68.91 -30.11 -36.47
C LEU A 88 69.30 -30.89 -37.74
N SER A 89 70.38 -30.49 -38.42
CA SER A 89 70.86 -31.17 -39.64
C SER A 89 71.26 -32.62 -39.38
N ASN A 90 71.86 -32.89 -38.21
CA ASN A 90 72.16 -34.25 -37.77
C ASN A 90 70.90 -35.11 -37.62
N TRP A 91 69.75 -34.51 -37.33
CA TRP A 91 68.45 -35.19 -37.19
C TRP A 91 67.58 -35.13 -38.47
N GLY A 92 68.18 -34.78 -39.61
CA GLY A 92 67.53 -34.85 -40.90
C GLY A 92 66.62 -33.66 -41.22
N TYR A 93 66.91 -32.48 -40.69
CA TYR A 93 66.26 -31.22 -41.04
C TYR A 93 67.17 -30.36 -41.91
N ILE A 94 66.59 -29.59 -42.83
CA ILE A 94 67.30 -28.48 -43.48
C ILE A 94 67.02 -27.24 -42.66
N THR A 95 68.05 -26.50 -42.26
CA THR A 95 67.92 -25.26 -41.48
C THR A 95 68.45 -24.08 -42.27
N LEU A 96 67.61 -23.08 -42.49
CA LEU A 96 67.96 -21.82 -43.14
C LEU A 96 67.87 -20.69 -42.11
N VAL A 97 69.00 -20.07 -41.78
CA VAL A 97 69.08 -18.88 -40.92
C VAL A 97 69.11 -17.63 -41.80
N VAL A 98 68.24 -16.68 -41.51
CA VAL A 98 68.10 -15.38 -42.22
C VAL A 98 68.09 -14.23 -41.21
N GLU A 99 68.34 -13.02 -41.70
CA GLU A 99 68.20 -11.78 -40.92
C GLU A 99 66.73 -11.55 -40.47
N ASP A 100 66.54 -10.82 -39.37
CA ASP A 100 65.21 -10.42 -38.87
C ASP A 100 64.41 -9.65 -39.95
N ASN A 101 63.09 -9.76 -39.91
CA ASN A 101 62.14 -9.12 -40.82
C ASN A 101 62.32 -9.49 -42.32
N THR A 102 63.05 -10.57 -42.64
CA THR A 102 63.16 -11.08 -44.01
C THR A 102 61.79 -11.56 -44.52
N ASP A 103 61.38 -11.06 -45.69
CA ASP A 103 60.09 -11.38 -46.31
C ASP A 103 59.95 -12.88 -46.62
N TRP A 104 58.88 -13.49 -46.09
CA TRP A 104 58.60 -14.92 -46.29
C TRP A 104 58.43 -15.28 -47.77
N ASP A 105 57.76 -14.44 -48.56
CA ASP A 105 57.56 -14.71 -50.00
C ASP A 105 58.90 -14.82 -50.74
N ALA A 106 59.91 -14.07 -50.29
CA ALA A 106 61.26 -14.13 -50.84
C ALA A 106 61.99 -15.43 -50.43
N ILE A 107 61.83 -15.86 -49.18
CA ILE A 107 62.39 -17.12 -48.67
C ILE A 107 61.77 -18.32 -49.38
N GLU A 108 60.43 -18.37 -49.46
CA GLU A 108 59.69 -19.43 -50.15
C GLU A 108 60.14 -19.54 -51.61
N TYR A 109 60.29 -18.41 -52.30
CA TYR A 109 60.81 -18.37 -53.66
C TYR A 109 62.21 -19.00 -53.79
N GLN A 110 63.09 -18.79 -52.82
CA GLN A 110 64.44 -19.40 -52.81
C GLN A 110 64.39 -20.89 -52.54
N LEU A 111 63.62 -21.32 -51.53
CA LEU A 111 63.44 -22.75 -51.20
C LEU A 111 62.88 -23.53 -52.39
N ILE A 112 61.86 -23.00 -53.06
CA ILE A 112 61.31 -23.57 -54.31
C ILE A 112 62.40 -23.61 -55.39
N GLY A 113 63.19 -22.54 -55.51
CA GLY A 113 64.25 -22.39 -56.49
C GLY A 113 65.35 -23.45 -56.36
N TRP A 114 65.81 -23.73 -55.14
CA TRP A 114 66.77 -24.80 -54.86
C TRP A 114 66.15 -26.18 -55.09
N ASN A 115 64.93 -26.40 -54.63
CA ASN A 115 64.27 -27.69 -54.74
C ASN A 115 63.94 -28.09 -56.20
N ASN A 116 63.66 -27.12 -57.07
CA ASN A 116 63.36 -27.36 -58.49
C ASN A 116 64.58 -27.23 -59.43
N GLY A 117 65.73 -26.78 -58.90
CA GLY A 117 66.98 -26.62 -59.64
C GLY A 117 67.08 -25.35 -60.48
N SER A 118 66.20 -24.37 -60.29
CA SER A 118 66.32 -23.04 -60.93
C SER A 118 67.36 -22.13 -60.26
N GLN A 119 67.73 -22.45 -59.01
CA GLN A 119 68.85 -21.87 -58.28
C GLN A 119 69.87 -22.99 -57.99
N GLU A 120 71.10 -22.85 -58.46
CA GLU A 120 72.15 -23.89 -58.34
C GLU A 120 73.17 -23.60 -57.22
N SER A 121 72.89 -22.65 -56.31
CA SER A 121 73.81 -22.30 -55.23
C SER A 121 73.94 -23.36 -54.14
N VAL A 122 73.02 -24.34 -54.08
CA VAL A 122 73.08 -25.46 -53.12
C VAL A 122 73.37 -26.77 -53.86
N PRO A 123 74.51 -27.44 -53.60
CA PRO A 123 74.88 -28.69 -54.28
C PRO A 123 73.88 -29.84 -54.03
N ASP A 124 73.39 -30.44 -55.12
CA ASP A 124 72.46 -31.58 -55.14
C ASP A 124 71.14 -31.39 -54.36
N ALA A 125 70.61 -30.15 -54.31
CA ALA A 125 69.38 -29.76 -53.61
C ALA A 125 68.05 -30.21 -54.26
N VAL A 126 68.07 -30.67 -55.52
CA VAL A 126 66.86 -30.90 -56.31
C VAL A 126 66.00 -32.04 -55.73
N ASN A 127 64.73 -31.77 -55.47
CA ASN A 127 63.72 -32.63 -54.80
C ASN A 127 64.07 -33.04 -53.36
N MET A 128 65.01 -32.36 -52.70
CA MET A 128 65.43 -32.70 -51.34
C MET A 128 64.71 -31.89 -50.25
N PHE A 129 63.89 -30.90 -50.60
CA PHE A 129 63.14 -30.09 -49.63
C PHE A 129 61.68 -30.56 -49.55
N ALA A 130 61.21 -30.88 -48.35
CA ALA A 130 59.80 -31.14 -48.08
C ALA A 130 59.08 -29.80 -47.86
N LEU A 131 58.76 -29.11 -48.96
CA LEU A 131 58.22 -27.74 -48.93
C LEU A 131 56.81 -27.61 -48.31
N ASN A 132 56.11 -28.73 -48.09
CA ASN A 132 54.82 -28.77 -47.38
C ASN A 132 54.98 -29.21 -45.91
N HIS A 133 56.20 -29.16 -45.37
CA HIS A 133 56.55 -29.53 -44.00
C HIS A 133 57.61 -28.55 -43.51
N VAL A 134 57.18 -27.31 -43.29
CA VAL A 134 58.07 -26.20 -42.92
C VAL A 134 57.72 -25.67 -41.54
N ALA A 135 58.72 -25.50 -40.69
CA ALA A 135 58.58 -24.76 -39.44
C ALA A 135 59.29 -23.41 -39.51
N LEU A 136 58.71 -22.42 -38.83
CA LEU A 136 59.37 -21.14 -38.57
C LEU A 136 59.91 -21.10 -37.16
N SER A 137 60.97 -20.32 -36.99
CA SER A 137 61.60 -20.13 -35.70
C SER A 137 62.40 -18.83 -35.67
N GLY A 138 62.82 -18.40 -34.50
CA GLY A 138 63.81 -17.35 -34.36
C GLY A 138 64.27 -17.16 -32.93
N HIS A 139 65.13 -16.17 -32.75
CA HIS A 139 65.58 -15.67 -31.45
C HIS A 139 65.18 -14.20 -31.29
N GLY A 140 64.91 -13.72 -30.07
CA GLY A 140 64.63 -12.31 -29.82
C GLY A 140 63.50 -11.76 -30.68
N THR A 141 63.75 -10.67 -31.42
CA THR A 141 62.80 -10.07 -32.36
C THR A 141 62.52 -10.97 -33.56
N GLY A 142 63.48 -11.79 -33.98
CA GLY A 142 63.29 -12.81 -35.02
C GLY A 142 62.26 -13.88 -34.62
N ALA A 143 62.22 -14.26 -33.34
CA ALA A 143 61.19 -15.17 -32.83
C ALA A 143 59.79 -14.55 -32.92
N HIS A 144 59.68 -13.24 -32.66
CA HIS A 144 58.44 -12.50 -32.83
C HIS A 144 58.02 -12.42 -34.31
N THR A 145 58.95 -12.12 -35.22
CA THR A 145 58.71 -12.13 -36.68
C THR A 145 58.18 -13.48 -37.16
N ALA A 146 58.81 -14.59 -36.74
CA ALA A 146 58.35 -15.94 -37.05
C ALA A 146 56.93 -16.20 -36.54
N ALA A 147 56.63 -15.79 -35.30
CA ALA A 147 55.33 -15.96 -34.70
C ALA A 147 54.24 -15.15 -35.42
N GLU A 148 54.52 -13.92 -35.84
CA GLU A 148 53.60 -13.08 -36.61
C GLU A 148 53.24 -13.68 -37.97
N ILE A 149 54.23 -14.26 -38.67
CA ILE A 149 53.99 -14.92 -39.96
C ILE A 149 53.04 -16.10 -39.78
N VAL A 150 53.24 -16.92 -38.75
CA VAL A 150 52.35 -18.05 -38.42
C VAL A 150 50.97 -17.56 -37.99
N LYS A 151 50.90 -16.56 -37.10
CA LYS A 151 49.66 -15.94 -36.63
C LYS A 151 48.84 -15.32 -37.78
N SER A 152 49.49 -14.89 -38.86
CA SER A 152 48.81 -14.34 -40.03
C SER A 152 47.94 -15.35 -40.79
N SER A 153 48.25 -16.66 -40.70
CA SER A 153 47.60 -17.76 -41.45
C SER A 153 47.60 -17.61 -42.98
N ASN A 154 48.39 -16.69 -43.53
CA ASN A 154 48.51 -16.52 -44.98
C ASN A 154 49.29 -17.66 -45.65
N TYR A 155 50.04 -18.43 -44.86
CA TYR A 155 50.96 -19.47 -45.31
C TYR A 155 50.73 -20.76 -44.54
N GLU A 156 50.94 -21.90 -45.20
CA GLU A 156 50.88 -23.21 -44.56
C GLU A 156 52.21 -23.49 -43.84
N ILE A 157 52.25 -23.23 -42.53
CA ILE A 157 53.42 -23.46 -41.66
C ILE A 157 53.05 -24.47 -40.57
N ASP A 158 53.73 -25.61 -40.55
CA ASP A 158 53.33 -26.76 -39.72
C ASP A 158 53.97 -26.77 -38.33
N GLY A 159 54.86 -25.82 -38.04
CA GLY A 159 55.48 -25.68 -36.73
C GLY A 159 56.04 -24.30 -36.45
N LEU A 160 56.02 -23.92 -35.18
CA LEU A 160 56.64 -22.70 -34.67
C LEU A 160 57.43 -23.01 -33.40
N PHE A 161 58.70 -22.60 -33.32
CA PHE A 161 59.37 -22.49 -32.03
C PHE A 161 60.18 -21.21 -31.88
N GLY A 162 60.14 -20.56 -30.71
CA GLY A 162 60.85 -19.31 -30.46
C GLY A 162 61.79 -19.42 -29.27
N LEU A 163 62.96 -18.77 -29.38
CA LEU A 163 63.95 -18.66 -28.30
C LEU A 163 63.97 -17.21 -27.80
N GLY A 164 63.76 -17.00 -26.50
CA GLY A 164 63.83 -15.66 -25.90
C GLY A 164 63.00 -14.62 -26.64
N LEU A 165 61.74 -14.90 -26.96
CA LEU A 165 60.92 -14.01 -27.80
C LEU A 165 60.88 -12.60 -27.21
N ASP A 166 61.31 -11.61 -28.00
CA ASP A 166 61.27 -10.18 -27.70
C ASP A 166 60.30 -9.50 -28.68
N GLY A 167 59.21 -8.95 -28.15
CA GLY A 167 58.20 -8.33 -28.98
C GLY A 167 56.86 -8.15 -28.29
N SER A 168 56.16 -7.08 -28.66
CA SER A 168 54.84 -6.77 -28.13
C SER A 168 53.72 -7.52 -28.85
N SER A 169 52.62 -7.82 -28.16
CA SER A 169 51.41 -8.39 -28.75
C SER A 169 50.85 -7.53 -29.89
N THR A 170 50.58 -8.13 -31.04
CA THR A 170 49.78 -7.53 -32.13
C THR A 170 48.35 -8.06 -32.07
N GLN A 171 47.36 -7.19 -32.22
CA GLN A 171 45.95 -7.60 -32.29
C GLN A 171 45.62 -8.11 -33.69
N HIS A 172 45.10 -9.34 -33.79
CA HIS A 172 44.50 -9.84 -35.02
C HIS A 172 42.97 -9.81 -34.94
N SER A 173 42.32 -9.41 -36.04
CA SER A 173 40.90 -9.06 -36.05
C SER A 173 39.96 -10.16 -36.54
N GLY A 174 40.38 -11.43 -36.56
CA GLY A 174 39.57 -12.52 -37.12
C GLY A 174 39.81 -13.86 -36.44
N ASP A 175 38.83 -14.76 -36.56
CA ASP A 175 38.92 -16.16 -36.15
C ASP A 175 39.93 -16.89 -37.06
N VAL A 176 41.19 -16.87 -36.66
CA VAL A 176 42.30 -17.52 -37.40
C VAL A 176 42.36 -18.99 -37.00
N ILE A 177 42.51 -19.88 -37.99
CA ILE A 177 42.81 -21.29 -37.76
C ILE A 177 44.21 -21.57 -38.30
N LEU A 178 45.16 -21.89 -37.43
CA LEU A 178 46.52 -22.23 -37.85
C LEU A 178 46.55 -23.59 -38.57
N SER A 179 47.60 -23.82 -39.37
CA SER A 179 47.92 -25.09 -40.01
C SER A 179 48.06 -26.25 -39.01
N ARG A 180 48.18 -27.48 -39.53
CA ARG A 180 48.24 -28.69 -38.72
C ARG A 180 49.70 -29.14 -38.51
N PRO A 181 50.15 -29.40 -37.28
CA PRO A 181 49.45 -29.13 -36.02
C PRO A 181 49.46 -27.64 -35.66
N SER A 182 48.40 -27.21 -34.99
CA SER A 182 48.26 -25.84 -34.50
C SER A 182 48.93 -25.75 -33.14
N SER A 183 50.26 -25.83 -33.12
CA SER A 183 51.04 -25.76 -31.88
C SER A 183 52.24 -24.84 -32.02
N ALA A 184 52.65 -24.22 -30.92
CA ALA A 184 53.87 -23.42 -30.82
C ALA A 184 54.65 -23.77 -29.54
N LEU A 185 55.99 -23.73 -29.62
CA LEU A 185 56.89 -23.99 -28.49
C LEU A 185 57.81 -22.79 -28.26
N PHE A 186 57.77 -22.19 -27.07
CA PHE A 186 58.65 -21.08 -26.73
C PHE A 186 59.57 -21.45 -25.58
N LEU A 187 60.82 -21.01 -25.63
CA LEU A 187 61.80 -21.21 -24.56
C LEU A 187 62.37 -19.85 -24.15
N THR A 188 62.06 -19.40 -22.93
CA THR A 188 62.56 -18.12 -22.39
C THR A 188 63.17 -18.36 -21.02
N GLY A 189 64.41 -17.92 -20.80
CA GLY A 189 65.13 -18.21 -19.56
C GLY A 189 64.49 -17.63 -18.30
N THR A 190 64.71 -18.26 -17.14
CA THR A 190 64.25 -17.70 -15.84
C THR A 190 65.10 -16.53 -15.34
N THR A 191 66.29 -16.34 -15.91
CA THR A 191 67.18 -15.19 -15.65
C THR A 191 67.35 -14.33 -16.89
N ASP A 192 66.38 -14.39 -17.81
CA ASP A 192 66.29 -13.50 -18.98
C ASP A 192 65.78 -12.13 -18.53
N ASP A 193 66.70 -11.15 -18.50
CA ASP A 193 66.41 -9.76 -18.13
C ASP A 193 66.24 -8.86 -19.39
N ILE A 194 66.62 -9.35 -20.58
CA ILE A 194 66.46 -8.62 -21.86
C ILE A 194 65.02 -8.71 -22.35
N ALA A 195 64.49 -9.92 -22.43
CA ALA A 195 63.11 -10.20 -22.82
C ALA A 195 62.41 -11.08 -21.77
N PRO A 196 62.12 -10.53 -20.56
CA PRO A 196 61.40 -11.27 -19.53
C PRO A 196 60.09 -11.84 -20.05
N ALA A 197 59.78 -13.07 -19.65
CA ALA A 197 58.66 -13.80 -20.23
C ALA A 197 57.30 -13.13 -20.00
N ASP A 198 57.08 -12.54 -18.81
CA ASP A 198 55.83 -11.85 -18.44
C ASP A 198 55.52 -10.66 -19.36
N ASP A 199 56.55 -9.91 -19.77
CA ASP A 199 56.40 -8.71 -20.59
C ASP A 199 56.35 -9.02 -22.10
N ASN A 200 56.92 -10.16 -22.51
CA ASN A 200 57.03 -10.55 -23.92
C ASN A 200 56.16 -11.77 -24.26
N VAL A 201 56.72 -12.98 -24.23
CA VAL A 201 56.03 -14.19 -24.73
C VAL A 201 54.67 -14.45 -24.05
N MET A 202 54.55 -14.25 -22.74
CA MET A 202 53.26 -14.41 -22.04
C MET A 202 52.24 -13.37 -22.48
N SER A 203 52.67 -12.10 -22.63
CA SER A 203 51.80 -11.03 -23.09
C SER A 203 51.36 -11.23 -24.55
N TYR A 204 52.26 -11.77 -25.37
CA TYR A 204 52.04 -12.09 -26.77
C TYR A 204 51.00 -13.21 -26.97
N LEU A 205 51.10 -14.29 -26.17
CA LEU A 205 50.27 -15.48 -26.33
C LEU A 205 48.84 -15.37 -25.80
N VAL A 206 48.47 -14.26 -25.14
CA VAL A 206 47.10 -14.00 -24.68
C VAL A 206 46.07 -14.10 -25.82
N ASP A 207 46.48 -13.74 -27.03
CA ASP A 207 45.64 -13.73 -28.24
C ASP A 207 46.17 -14.73 -29.30
N TRP A 208 46.80 -15.83 -28.85
CA TRP A 208 47.27 -16.86 -29.77
C TRP A 208 46.12 -17.82 -30.15
N PRO A 209 45.84 -18.03 -31.45
CA PRO A 209 44.66 -18.78 -31.90
C PRO A 209 44.79 -20.31 -31.83
N GLY A 210 45.97 -20.84 -31.46
CA GLY A 210 46.26 -22.27 -31.44
C GLY A 210 46.74 -22.77 -30.08
N ALA A 211 47.25 -24.00 -30.04
CA ALA A 211 47.96 -24.50 -28.87
C ALA A 211 49.34 -23.85 -28.74
N TRP A 212 49.81 -23.68 -27.51
CA TRP A 212 51.15 -23.20 -27.21
C TRP A 212 51.68 -23.75 -25.88
N GLN A 213 53.00 -23.85 -25.77
CA GLN A 213 53.71 -24.14 -24.54
C GLN A 213 54.90 -23.20 -24.41
N ILE A 214 55.07 -22.59 -23.25
CA ILE A 214 56.27 -21.87 -22.84
C ILE A 214 57.03 -22.73 -21.84
N MET A 215 58.31 -22.91 -22.09
CA MET A 215 59.26 -23.47 -21.15
C MET A 215 60.13 -22.36 -20.60
N HIS A 216 60.35 -22.38 -19.29
CA HIS A 216 61.25 -21.47 -18.58
C HIS A 216 62.45 -22.21 -18.01
N PRO A 217 63.53 -22.43 -18.79
CA PRO A 217 64.69 -23.16 -18.31
C PRO A 217 65.34 -22.46 -17.11
N LEU A 218 65.64 -23.26 -16.07
CA LEU A 218 66.14 -22.78 -14.78
C LEU A 218 67.59 -22.27 -14.91
N GLY A 219 67.81 -20.98 -14.66
CA GLY A 219 69.14 -20.35 -14.75
C GLY A 219 69.63 -20.06 -16.17
N ALA A 220 68.78 -20.22 -17.19
CA ALA A 220 69.03 -19.76 -18.55
C ALA A 220 68.74 -18.26 -18.68
N ASN A 221 69.49 -17.56 -19.53
CA ASN A 221 69.28 -16.16 -19.89
C ASN A 221 69.03 -15.99 -21.40
N HIS A 222 68.84 -14.78 -21.89
CA HIS A 222 68.55 -14.50 -23.30
C HIS A 222 69.72 -14.89 -24.22
N ILE A 223 70.91 -14.35 -23.95
CA ILE A 223 72.12 -14.50 -24.77
C ILE A 223 72.74 -15.90 -24.69
N GLY A 224 72.17 -16.81 -23.90
CA GLY A 224 72.57 -18.21 -23.89
C GLY A 224 72.25 -18.93 -25.21
N TYR A 225 71.38 -18.38 -26.06
CA TYR A 225 71.01 -18.97 -27.34
C TYR A 225 71.91 -18.57 -28.53
N GLN A 226 72.73 -17.52 -28.40
CA GLN A 226 73.72 -17.12 -29.42
C GLN A 226 75.12 -17.70 -29.12
N GLU A 227 75.99 -17.79 -30.13
CA GLU A 227 77.35 -18.33 -29.99
C GLU A 227 78.36 -17.36 -29.38
N SER A 228 78.17 -16.06 -29.58
CA SER A 228 79.04 -15.02 -29.06
C SER A 228 78.27 -13.78 -28.64
N ASP A 229 78.77 -13.11 -27.62
CA ASP A 229 78.11 -12.01 -26.94
C ASP A 229 79.12 -10.94 -26.51
N THR A 230 78.68 -9.69 -26.48
CA THR A 230 79.51 -8.57 -26.07
C THR A 230 79.50 -8.39 -24.54
N PHE A 231 80.49 -7.64 -24.03
CA PHE A 231 80.56 -7.34 -22.60
C PHE A 231 79.31 -6.60 -22.07
N PHE A 232 78.67 -5.78 -22.92
CA PHE A 232 77.52 -4.98 -22.52
C PHE A 232 76.22 -5.80 -22.51
N GLU A 233 76.05 -6.74 -23.44
CA GLU A 233 74.95 -7.71 -23.46
C GLU A 233 74.94 -8.57 -22.19
N ARG A 234 76.09 -9.15 -21.82
CA ARG A 234 76.23 -9.94 -20.57
C ARG A 234 75.89 -9.18 -19.29
N LEU A 235 76.01 -7.85 -19.30
CA LEU A 235 75.72 -7.03 -18.13
C LEU A 235 74.23 -6.71 -18.01
N ALA A 236 73.49 -6.82 -19.12
CA ALA A 236 72.06 -6.50 -19.20
C ALA A 236 71.15 -7.72 -18.97
N ASP A 237 71.66 -8.94 -19.12
CA ASP A 237 70.88 -10.17 -19.29
C ASP A 237 71.02 -11.20 -18.15
N GLY A 238 70.93 -10.77 -16.89
CA GLY A 238 70.99 -11.68 -15.74
C GLY A 238 72.28 -12.53 -15.63
N ASP A 239 72.25 -13.57 -14.79
CA ASP A 239 73.39 -14.49 -14.57
C ASP A 239 73.10 -15.87 -15.17
N ASP A 240 73.90 -16.27 -16.17
CA ASP A 240 73.81 -17.58 -16.84
C ASP A 240 74.31 -18.70 -15.92
N ASN A 241 73.39 -19.22 -15.11
CA ASN A 241 73.64 -20.32 -14.17
C ASN A 241 73.57 -21.70 -14.83
N MET A 242 72.86 -21.82 -15.97
CA MET A 242 72.76 -23.06 -16.76
C MET A 242 74.00 -23.27 -17.65
N GLY A 243 74.64 -22.18 -18.07
CA GLY A 243 75.74 -22.16 -19.02
C GLY A 243 75.23 -22.28 -20.46
N ARG A 244 75.76 -21.46 -21.38
CA ARG A 244 75.49 -21.51 -22.83
C ARG A 244 75.37 -22.94 -23.41
N ASP A 245 76.41 -23.77 -23.28
CA ASP A 245 76.39 -25.14 -23.83
C ASP A 245 75.24 -25.99 -23.23
N GLY A 246 74.94 -25.77 -21.95
CA GLY A 246 73.86 -26.43 -21.22
C GLY A 246 72.49 -25.97 -21.71
N GLN A 247 72.30 -24.66 -21.88
CA GLN A 247 71.08 -24.05 -22.40
C GLN A 247 70.79 -24.47 -23.85
N GLN A 248 71.79 -24.44 -24.72
CA GLN A 248 71.66 -24.88 -26.12
C GLN A 248 71.35 -26.37 -26.22
N SER A 249 72.01 -27.21 -25.42
CA SER A 249 71.73 -28.65 -25.35
C SER A 249 70.32 -28.93 -24.81
N HIS A 250 69.87 -28.16 -23.81
CA HIS A 250 68.52 -28.22 -23.29
C HIS A 250 67.50 -27.83 -24.37
N ALA A 251 67.71 -26.72 -25.08
CA ALA A 251 66.83 -26.31 -26.18
C ALA A 251 66.70 -27.39 -27.25
N LEU A 252 67.81 -27.97 -27.74
CA LEU A 252 67.76 -29.06 -28.72
C LEU A 252 67.00 -30.29 -28.22
N LYS A 253 67.13 -30.65 -26.94
CA LYS A 253 66.43 -31.79 -26.32
C LYS A 253 64.90 -31.68 -26.45
N HIS A 254 64.35 -30.46 -26.46
CA HIS A 254 62.90 -30.20 -26.54
C HIS A 254 62.42 -29.83 -27.95
N ILE A 255 63.21 -29.05 -28.69
CA ILE A 255 62.90 -28.68 -30.09
C ILE A 255 62.82 -29.91 -31.00
N LEU A 256 63.71 -30.89 -30.84
CA LEU A 256 63.77 -32.06 -31.71
C LEU A 256 62.48 -32.93 -31.63
N PRO A 257 62.01 -33.36 -30.45
CA PRO A 257 60.73 -34.05 -30.32
C PRO A 257 59.55 -33.24 -30.86
N TYR A 258 59.54 -31.92 -30.63
CA TYR A 258 58.51 -31.02 -31.14
C TYR A 258 58.48 -31.00 -32.69
N LEU A 259 59.63 -30.82 -33.34
CA LEU A 259 59.71 -30.86 -34.80
C LEU A 259 59.44 -32.25 -35.38
N ASN A 260 59.71 -33.34 -34.66
CA ASN A 260 59.33 -34.69 -35.10
C ASN A 260 57.81 -34.86 -35.07
N LEU A 261 57.15 -34.36 -34.02
CA LEU A 261 55.70 -34.34 -33.93
C LEU A 261 55.09 -33.48 -35.04
N SER A 262 55.57 -32.26 -35.20
CA SER A 262 55.02 -31.26 -36.12
C SER A 262 55.29 -31.63 -37.59
N LEU A 263 56.56 -31.77 -37.98
CA LEU A 263 56.96 -31.86 -39.40
C LEU A 263 57.12 -33.29 -39.93
N LYS A 264 57.20 -34.29 -39.05
CA LYS A 264 57.38 -35.71 -39.45
C LYS A 264 56.20 -36.59 -39.07
N GLY A 265 55.17 -36.04 -38.43
CA GLY A 265 53.96 -36.79 -38.04
C GLY A 265 54.23 -37.89 -37.02
N ASP A 266 55.29 -37.79 -36.21
CA ASP A 266 55.55 -38.75 -35.14
C ASP A 266 54.66 -38.47 -33.92
N ASP A 267 53.43 -38.98 -33.96
CA ASP A 267 52.47 -38.82 -32.85
C ASP A 267 52.97 -39.46 -31.54
N SER A 268 53.93 -40.40 -31.60
CA SER A 268 54.53 -41.00 -30.40
C SER A 268 55.49 -40.03 -29.69
N ALA A 269 56.00 -39.02 -30.40
CA ALA A 269 56.86 -37.98 -29.83
C ALA A 269 56.08 -36.97 -28.97
N TYR A 270 54.74 -36.96 -29.02
CA TYR A 270 53.89 -35.98 -28.34
C TYR A 270 54.22 -35.78 -26.86
N GLN A 271 54.36 -36.88 -26.12
CA GLN A 271 54.67 -36.81 -24.69
C GLN A 271 56.02 -36.13 -24.44
N VAL A 272 57.04 -36.44 -25.25
CA VAL A 272 58.37 -35.85 -25.10
C VAL A 272 58.39 -34.40 -25.60
N ALA A 273 57.65 -34.09 -26.67
CA ALA A 273 57.54 -32.75 -27.25
C ALA A 273 56.99 -31.71 -26.29
N PHE A 274 56.02 -32.10 -25.45
CA PHE A 274 55.38 -31.21 -24.48
C PHE A 274 55.70 -31.57 -23.02
N ASN A 275 56.76 -32.36 -22.77
CA ASN A 275 57.26 -32.70 -21.43
C ASN A 275 56.23 -33.39 -20.52
N ARG A 276 55.54 -34.41 -21.02
CA ARG A 276 54.42 -35.05 -20.35
C ARG A 276 54.71 -36.45 -19.86
N GLU A 277 54.46 -36.71 -18.58
CA GLU A 277 54.51 -38.06 -18.00
C GLU A 277 53.26 -38.87 -18.38
N ASP A 278 52.08 -38.24 -18.25
CA ASP A 278 50.82 -38.64 -18.85
C ASP A 278 50.27 -37.45 -19.66
N LYS A 279 49.30 -37.67 -20.55
CA LYS A 279 48.78 -36.59 -21.42
C LYS A 279 48.04 -35.46 -20.66
N SER A 280 48.05 -35.45 -19.33
CA SER A 280 47.28 -34.50 -18.50
C SER A 280 48.12 -33.39 -17.85
N VAL A 281 49.41 -33.63 -17.55
CA VAL A 281 50.28 -32.65 -16.88
C VAL A 281 51.66 -32.63 -17.52
N SER A 282 52.17 -31.42 -17.79
CA SER A 282 53.52 -31.17 -18.27
C SER A 282 54.47 -30.89 -17.10
N SER A 283 55.66 -31.48 -17.12
CA SER A 283 56.72 -31.31 -16.12
C SER A 283 58.09 -31.59 -16.72
N ASP A 284 59.07 -30.74 -16.44
CA ASP A 284 60.49 -31.00 -16.67
C ASP A 284 61.29 -30.60 -15.42
N SER A 285 62.35 -31.33 -15.09
CA SER A 285 63.14 -31.08 -13.86
C SER A 285 63.98 -29.80 -13.94
N ASP A 286 64.25 -29.32 -15.15
CA ASP A 286 65.15 -28.22 -15.47
C ASP A 286 64.39 -26.99 -16.00
N SER A 287 63.05 -26.97 -15.99
CA SER A 287 62.24 -25.82 -16.42
C SER A 287 60.87 -25.71 -15.71
N TYR A 288 60.34 -24.48 -15.60
CA TYR A 288 58.90 -24.26 -15.36
C TYR A 288 58.13 -24.27 -16.69
N ILE A 289 56.85 -24.61 -16.67
CA ILE A 289 56.04 -24.73 -17.88
C ILE A 289 54.71 -23.99 -17.68
N ASP A 290 54.37 -23.14 -18.64
CA ASP A 290 53.06 -22.53 -18.84
C ASP A 290 52.52 -22.94 -20.20
N GLU A 291 51.23 -23.27 -20.31
CA GLU A 291 50.67 -23.81 -21.56
C GLU A 291 49.16 -23.62 -21.70
N ASP A 292 48.72 -23.51 -22.95
CA ASP A 292 47.35 -23.82 -23.38
C ASP A 292 47.44 -24.76 -24.58
N LEU A 293 47.20 -26.05 -24.34
CA LEU A 293 47.26 -27.07 -25.38
C LEU A 293 45.86 -27.55 -25.81
N SER A 294 44.80 -26.77 -25.54
CA SER A 294 43.41 -27.15 -25.83
C SER A 294 43.06 -27.21 -27.32
N ARG A 295 43.81 -26.47 -28.16
CA ARG A 295 43.57 -26.30 -29.60
C ARG A 295 44.75 -26.75 -30.47
N SER A 296 45.17 -28.02 -30.33
CA SER A 296 46.43 -28.51 -30.94
C SER A 296 46.32 -29.00 -32.40
N ARG A 297 45.12 -29.29 -32.91
CA ARG A 297 44.86 -29.85 -34.25
C ARG A 297 45.75 -31.06 -34.61
N LEU A 298 45.86 -31.99 -33.67
CA LEU A 298 46.73 -33.18 -33.77
C LEU A 298 46.01 -34.43 -34.30
N TYR A 299 44.68 -34.42 -34.34
CA TYR A 299 43.95 -35.38 -35.18
C TYR A 299 43.78 -34.85 -36.61
N LYS A 300 43.41 -35.76 -37.50
CA LYS A 300 42.88 -35.41 -38.80
C LYS A 300 41.36 -35.53 -38.76
N MET A 301 40.68 -34.41 -38.43
CA MET A 301 39.22 -34.31 -38.53
C MET A 301 38.79 -33.69 -39.87
N GLU A 302 37.86 -34.34 -40.57
CA GLU A 302 37.34 -33.90 -41.87
C GLU A 302 35.84 -34.23 -42.01
N ASN A 303 35.20 -33.70 -43.06
CA ASN A 303 33.83 -34.04 -43.47
C ASN A 303 32.75 -33.87 -42.37
N ILE A 304 32.78 -32.75 -41.63
CA ILE A 304 31.71 -32.45 -40.69
C ILE A 304 30.34 -32.36 -41.41
N THR A 305 29.36 -33.04 -40.86
CA THR A 305 27.99 -33.14 -41.37
C THR A 305 26.99 -33.14 -40.23
N SER A 306 25.75 -32.79 -40.53
CA SER A 306 24.62 -32.93 -39.61
C SER A 306 23.48 -33.69 -40.28
N SER A 307 22.75 -34.49 -39.51
CA SER A 307 21.53 -35.14 -39.99
C SER A 307 20.44 -34.14 -40.37
N LEU A 308 20.44 -32.95 -39.75
CA LEU A 308 19.51 -31.85 -40.01
C LEU A 308 20.24 -30.50 -39.90
N LEU A 309 20.17 -29.68 -40.95
CA LEU A 309 20.69 -28.30 -40.92
C LEU A 309 19.66 -27.30 -40.39
N SER A 310 18.38 -27.70 -40.33
CA SER A 310 17.32 -26.92 -39.71
C SER A 310 16.52 -27.77 -38.74
N VAL A 311 16.32 -27.27 -37.52
CA VAL A 311 15.72 -28.03 -36.40
C VAL A 311 14.63 -27.22 -35.71
N MET A 312 13.61 -27.90 -35.22
CA MET A 312 12.55 -27.31 -34.40
C MET A 312 12.80 -27.55 -32.90
N LEU A 313 12.03 -26.85 -32.05
CA LEU A 313 11.99 -27.14 -30.62
C LEU A 313 11.67 -28.63 -30.37
N ASN A 314 12.40 -29.24 -29.43
CA ASN A 314 12.31 -30.67 -29.06
C ASN A 314 12.68 -31.68 -30.17
N GLN A 315 13.26 -31.23 -31.28
CA GLN A 315 13.74 -32.10 -32.34
C GLN A 315 15.23 -32.39 -32.16
N SER A 316 15.61 -33.66 -32.09
CA SER A 316 17.02 -34.07 -32.03
C SER A 316 17.66 -34.20 -33.41
N PHE A 317 18.95 -33.92 -33.49
CA PHE A 317 19.78 -34.11 -34.67
C PHE A 317 21.18 -34.59 -34.26
N THR A 318 21.89 -35.24 -35.19
CA THR A 318 23.22 -35.77 -34.95
C THR A 318 24.24 -34.98 -35.76
N VAL A 319 25.27 -34.46 -35.11
CA VAL A 319 26.47 -33.93 -35.77
C VAL A 319 27.51 -35.05 -35.85
N SER A 320 28.16 -35.21 -37.00
CA SER A 320 29.18 -36.22 -37.21
C SER A 320 30.36 -35.70 -38.03
N ALA A 321 31.57 -36.15 -37.70
CA ALA A 321 32.79 -35.89 -38.47
C ALA A 321 33.63 -37.16 -38.59
N ASP A 322 34.41 -37.28 -39.66
CA ASP A 322 35.40 -38.34 -39.83
C ASP A 322 36.67 -37.95 -39.04
N VAL A 323 37.25 -38.90 -38.29
CA VAL A 323 38.45 -38.66 -37.49
C VAL A 323 39.43 -39.84 -37.55
N THR A 324 40.70 -39.50 -37.80
CA THR A 324 41.84 -40.42 -37.79
C THR A 324 43.05 -39.76 -37.11
N MET A 325 44.07 -40.54 -36.75
CA MET A 325 45.40 -39.98 -36.49
C MET A 325 45.98 -39.43 -37.80
N ARG A 326 47.00 -38.57 -37.77
CA ARG A 326 47.55 -37.94 -38.99
C ARG A 326 48.18 -38.95 -39.95
N ASP A 327 48.71 -40.05 -39.42
CA ASP A 327 49.22 -41.20 -40.17
C ASP A 327 48.12 -42.10 -40.78
N GLY A 328 46.85 -41.78 -40.54
CA GLY A 328 45.67 -42.53 -41.00
C GLY A 328 45.29 -43.72 -40.13
N SER A 329 45.97 -43.94 -38.99
CA SER A 329 45.59 -44.98 -38.02
C SER A 329 44.31 -44.60 -37.25
N PRO A 330 43.62 -45.58 -36.61
CA PRO A 330 42.39 -45.30 -35.88
C PRO A 330 42.62 -44.35 -34.70
N ALA A 331 41.86 -43.25 -34.65
CA ALA A 331 41.86 -42.32 -33.54
C ALA A 331 41.19 -42.91 -32.28
N SER A 332 41.61 -42.41 -31.11
CA SER A 332 40.98 -42.67 -29.81
C SER A 332 40.90 -41.38 -29.02
N GLY A 333 39.81 -41.13 -28.31
CA GLY A 333 39.61 -39.92 -27.51
C GLY A 333 38.14 -39.80 -27.08
N ASN A 334 37.86 -38.80 -26.25
CA ASN A 334 36.51 -38.39 -25.91
C ASN A 334 35.96 -37.45 -26.98
N VAL A 335 34.67 -37.57 -27.27
CA VAL A 335 33.97 -36.68 -28.20
C VAL A 335 33.02 -35.81 -27.40
N SER A 336 32.99 -34.54 -27.73
CA SER A 336 32.04 -33.58 -27.18
C SER A 336 31.59 -32.62 -28.25
N CYS A 337 30.32 -32.22 -28.21
CA CYS A 337 29.82 -31.10 -28.98
C CYS A 337 29.56 -29.92 -28.07
N ILE A 338 30.14 -28.78 -28.41
CA ILE A 338 30.02 -27.54 -27.65
C ILE A 338 29.05 -26.64 -28.42
N LEU A 339 27.96 -26.28 -27.75
CA LEU A 339 26.93 -25.43 -28.33
C LEU A 339 27.31 -23.95 -28.14
N ALA A 340 26.72 -23.05 -28.92
CA ALA A 340 26.90 -21.61 -28.78
C ALA A 340 26.55 -21.07 -27.37
N SER A 341 25.75 -21.79 -26.59
CA SER A 341 25.43 -21.48 -25.18
C SER A 341 26.56 -21.84 -24.19
N GLY A 342 27.59 -22.56 -24.64
CA GLY A 342 28.63 -23.17 -23.80
C GLY A 342 28.25 -24.53 -23.22
N GLU A 343 27.04 -25.05 -23.51
CA GLU A 343 26.63 -26.39 -23.11
C GLU A 343 27.47 -27.46 -23.83
N ILE A 344 27.92 -28.47 -23.08
CA ILE A 344 28.73 -29.59 -23.60
C ILE A 344 27.85 -30.84 -23.67
N VAL A 345 27.67 -31.35 -24.89
CA VAL A 345 26.96 -32.60 -25.18
C VAL A 345 27.96 -33.71 -25.40
N ALA A 346 27.93 -34.75 -24.58
CA ALA A 346 28.82 -35.91 -24.74
C ALA A 346 28.51 -36.67 -26.04
N GLY A 347 29.56 -37.00 -26.79
CA GLY A 347 29.50 -37.76 -28.03
C GLY A 347 30.08 -39.16 -27.91
N LEU A 348 30.21 -39.82 -29.06
CA LEU A 348 30.78 -41.15 -29.21
C LEU A 348 31.79 -41.14 -30.36
N LEU A 349 32.91 -41.83 -30.17
CA LEU A 349 33.86 -42.15 -31.23
C LEU A 349 33.73 -43.63 -31.58
N ALA A 350 33.27 -43.94 -32.79
CA ALA A 350 33.11 -45.31 -33.26
C ALA A 350 33.51 -45.45 -34.73
N ALA A 351 34.35 -46.44 -35.03
CA ALA A 351 34.77 -46.78 -36.39
C ALA A 351 35.33 -45.60 -37.21
N GLY A 352 36.05 -44.67 -36.57
CA GLY A 352 36.62 -43.49 -37.22
C GLY A 352 35.65 -42.34 -37.45
N SER A 353 34.45 -42.38 -36.84
CA SER A 353 33.49 -41.28 -36.87
C SER A 353 33.20 -40.79 -35.45
N ALA A 354 33.34 -39.48 -35.24
CA ALA A 354 32.95 -38.79 -34.02
C ALA A 354 31.52 -38.26 -34.19
N THR A 355 30.62 -38.55 -33.24
CA THR A 355 29.19 -38.20 -33.33
C THR A 355 28.66 -37.64 -32.02
N CYS A 356 27.78 -36.63 -32.07
CA CYS A 356 26.98 -36.18 -30.92
C CYS A 356 25.51 -36.00 -31.30
N ASP A 357 24.61 -36.39 -30.39
CA ASP A 357 23.17 -36.18 -30.53
C ASP A 357 22.75 -34.92 -29.75
N VAL A 358 22.38 -33.87 -30.47
CA VAL A 358 21.99 -32.56 -29.91
C VAL A 358 20.48 -32.38 -30.01
N ASN A 359 19.86 -31.76 -29.00
CA ASN A 359 18.45 -31.40 -29.03
C ASN A 359 18.29 -29.94 -29.48
N GLY A 360 17.39 -29.68 -30.43
CA GLY A 360 17.06 -28.33 -30.88
C GLY A 360 16.57 -27.38 -29.78
N SER A 361 16.06 -27.91 -28.66
CA SER A 361 15.71 -27.11 -27.48
C SER A 361 16.91 -26.48 -26.76
N SER A 362 18.13 -27.00 -26.97
CA SER A 362 19.36 -26.41 -26.45
C SER A 362 19.92 -25.29 -27.34
N LEU A 363 19.28 -25.01 -28.48
CA LEU A 363 19.68 -23.96 -29.41
C LEU A 363 18.70 -22.79 -29.36
N MET A 364 19.22 -21.57 -29.43
CA MET A 364 18.41 -20.36 -29.61
C MET A 364 17.87 -20.29 -31.05
N PRO A 365 16.70 -19.66 -31.30
CA PRO A 365 16.21 -19.38 -32.64
C PRO A 365 17.25 -18.68 -33.53
N GLY A 366 17.32 -19.11 -34.79
CA GLY A 366 18.30 -18.64 -35.77
C GLY A 366 19.54 -19.54 -35.93
N PRO A 367 20.58 -19.07 -36.62
CA PRO A 367 21.81 -19.82 -36.86
C PRO A 367 22.64 -19.92 -35.57
N SER A 368 22.92 -21.14 -35.13
CA SER A 368 23.78 -21.45 -34.00
C SER A 368 25.01 -22.23 -34.46
N LEU A 369 26.19 -21.86 -33.97
CA LEU A 369 27.42 -22.62 -34.19
C LEU A 369 27.45 -23.83 -33.24
N VAL A 370 27.83 -25.00 -33.77
CA VAL A 370 28.10 -26.21 -33.01
C VAL A 370 29.51 -26.67 -33.34
N GLU A 371 30.38 -26.69 -32.33
CA GLU A 371 31.75 -27.24 -32.41
C GLU A 371 31.70 -28.71 -32.04
N ILE A 372 32.16 -29.63 -32.90
CA ILE A 372 32.46 -31.01 -32.51
C ILE A 372 33.96 -31.12 -32.25
N ARG A 373 34.31 -31.58 -31.05
CA ARG A 373 35.68 -31.71 -30.58
C ARG A 373 35.99 -33.16 -30.23
N VAL A 374 37.16 -33.62 -30.65
CA VAL A 374 37.75 -34.89 -30.22
C VAL A 374 38.99 -34.59 -29.42
N GLU A 375 39.06 -35.09 -28.19
CA GLU A 375 40.18 -34.84 -27.28
C GLU A 375 40.61 -36.11 -26.54
N ASP A 376 41.91 -36.37 -26.51
CA ASP A 376 42.55 -37.21 -25.52
C ASP A 376 43.43 -36.30 -24.66
N HIS A 377 42.81 -35.75 -23.61
CA HIS A 377 43.38 -34.67 -22.80
C HIS A 377 43.69 -33.45 -23.68
N SER A 378 44.96 -33.06 -23.86
CA SER A 378 45.28 -31.92 -24.72
C SER A 378 45.77 -32.30 -26.14
N PHE A 379 45.67 -33.58 -26.50
CA PHE A 379 45.75 -34.01 -27.89
C PHE A 379 44.34 -33.85 -28.47
N SER A 380 44.11 -32.82 -29.31
CA SER A 380 42.77 -32.43 -29.73
C SER A 380 42.69 -31.98 -31.19
N ASP A 381 41.50 -32.05 -31.77
CA ASP A 381 41.11 -31.36 -33.01
C ASP A 381 39.60 -31.04 -32.92
N TRP A 382 39.14 -30.08 -33.70
CA TRP A 382 37.75 -29.63 -33.70
C TRP A 382 37.30 -29.20 -35.10
N LEU A 383 35.99 -29.24 -35.31
CA LEU A 383 35.33 -28.71 -36.50
C LEU A 383 34.03 -28.04 -36.11
N ASP A 384 33.65 -27.00 -36.86
CA ASP A 384 32.44 -26.24 -36.61
C ASP A 384 31.41 -26.41 -37.73
N ILE A 385 30.13 -26.41 -37.36
CA ILE A 385 29.00 -26.40 -38.31
C ILE A 385 27.88 -25.48 -37.81
N PHE A 386 27.27 -24.75 -38.73
CA PHE A 386 26.08 -23.95 -38.43
C PHE A 386 24.80 -24.80 -38.52
N ILE A 387 23.96 -24.71 -37.49
CA ILE A 387 22.64 -25.33 -37.41
C ILE A 387 21.60 -24.24 -37.19
N ASN A 388 20.55 -24.20 -37.99
CA ASN A 388 19.52 -23.18 -37.90
C ASN A 388 18.30 -23.69 -37.11
N ARG A 389 18.05 -23.14 -35.93
CA ARG A 389 16.83 -23.46 -35.16
C ARG A 389 15.68 -22.58 -35.62
N ILE A 390 14.61 -23.19 -36.11
CA ILE A 390 13.44 -22.47 -36.63
C ILE A 390 12.60 -21.99 -35.45
N GLY A 391 12.21 -20.71 -35.44
CA GLY A 391 11.29 -20.14 -34.46
C GLY A 391 9.92 -20.84 -34.45
N MET A 392 9.30 -20.96 -33.29
CA MET A 392 7.90 -21.38 -33.14
C MET A 392 7.01 -20.14 -33.07
N PRO A 393 5.82 -20.18 -33.69
CA PRO A 393 4.89 -19.07 -33.57
C PRO A 393 4.35 -18.96 -32.14
N MET A 394 3.98 -17.75 -31.78
CA MET A 394 3.27 -17.40 -30.56
C MET A 394 1.98 -18.22 -30.41
N GLN A 395 1.70 -18.69 -29.20
CA GLN A 395 0.49 -19.45 -28.89
C GLN A 395 -0.50 -18.59 -28.10
N LEU A 396 -1.67 -18.35 -28.68
CA LEU A 396 -2.76 -17.61 -28.02
C LEU A 396 -3.47 -18.45 -26.95
N THR A 397 -3.80 -17.80 -25.84
CA THR A 397 -4.69 -18.36 -24.81
C THR A 397 -6.10 -18.54 -25.39
N SER A 398 -6.71 -19.71 -25.17
CA SER A 398 -8.05 -20.03 -25.67
C SER A 398 -8.94 -20.58 -24.54
N PRO A 399 -10.07 -19.92 -24.19
CA PRO A 399 -10.56 -18.65 -24.76
C PRO A 399 -9.70 -17.45 -24.34
N ILE A 400 -9.77 -16.36 -25.12
CA ILE A 400 -9.14 -15.08 -24.76
C ILE A 400 -9.83 -14.57 -23.48
N PRO A 401 -9.07 -14.13 -22.46
CA PRO A 401 -9.65 -13.65 -21.21
C PRO A 401 -10.38 -12.31 -21.40
N GLU A 402 -11.51 -12.15 -20.71
CA GLU A 402 -12.19 -10.86 -20.56
C GLU A 402 -11.52 -10.02 -19.47
N ILE A 403 -11.56 -8.71 -19.62
CA ILE A 403 -10.99 -7.74 -18.67
C ILE A 403 -12.13 -7.12 -17.89
N SER A 404 -11.99 -7.00 -16.58
CA SER A 404 -12.96 -6.29 -15.73
C SER A 404 -12.26 -5.33 -14.78
N LEU A 405 -12.88 -4.18 -14.54
CA LEU A 405 -12.48 -3.20 -13.53
C LEU A 405 -13.71 -2.67 -12.80
N ASP A 406 -13.52 -2.25 -11.56
CA ASP A 406 -14.55 -1.55 -10.81
C ASP A 406 -14.62 -0.08 -11.25
N GLN A 407 -15.79 0.58 -11.11
CA GLN A 407 -15.89 2.03 -11.22
C GLN A 407 -14.86 2.73 -10.32
N HIS A 408 -14.45 3.92 -10.73
CA HIS A 408 -13.49 4.77 -10.00
C HIS A 408 -12.10 4.17 -9.84
N SER A 409 -11.80 3.10 -10.59
CA SER A 409 -10.59 2.31 -10.47
C SER A 409 -9.87 2.13 -11.81
N PHE A 410 -8.77 1.38 -11.74
CA PHE A 410 -8.01 0.93 -12.89
C PHE A 410 -7.70 -0.57 -12.74
N VAL A 411 -7.47 -1.23 -13.87
CA VAL A 411 -6.97 -2.60 -13.92
C VAL A 411 -5.73 -2.66 -14.78
N THR A 412 -4.79 -3.50 -14.36
CA THR A 412 -3.54 -3.69 -15.07
C THR A 412 -3.42 -5.15 -15.50
N VAL A 413 -3.13 -5.35 -16.79
CA VAL A 413 -3.10 -6.66 -17.44
C VAL A 413 -1.76 -6.85 -18.14
N GLN A 414 -1.21 -8.05 -18.04
CA GLN A 414 0.06 -8.43 -18.64
C GLN A 414 -0.17 -9.21 -19.94
N THR A 415 0.81 -9.21 -20.84
CA THR A 415 0.73 -9.92 -22.14
C THR A 415 0.59 -11.43 -22.01
N ASP A 416 1.13 -12.02 -20.94
CA ASP A 416 1.08 -13.46 -20.61
C ASP A 416 -0.35 -14.00 -20.40
N ALA A 417 -1.31 -13.12 -20.07
CA ALA A 417 -2.73 -13.47 -19.99
C ALA A 417 -3.28 -13.87 -21.37
N PHE A 418 -2.76 -13.29 -22.45
CA PHE A 418 -3.30 -13.44 -23.80
C PHE A 418 -2.55 -14.44 -24.66
N ALA A 419 -1.23 -14.58 -24.46
CA ALA A 419 -0.40 -15.45 -25.27
C ALA A 419 0.90 -15.84 -24.57
N THR A 420 1.52 -16.92 -25.06
CA THR A 420 2.85 -17.37 -24.66
C THR A 420 3.67 -17.76 -25.89
N ASP A 421 4.95 -17.42 -25.89
CA ASP A 421 5.87 -17.83 -26.94
C ASP A 421 6.64 -19.11 -26.53
N PRO A 422 6.59 -20.21 -27.30
CA PRO A 422 7.30 -21.45 -26.95
C PRO A 422 8.83 -21.35 -26.95
N ASP A 423 9.39 -20.32 -27.57
CA ASP A 423 10.83 -20.07 -27.65
C ASP A 423 11.33 -19.18 -26.52
N GLY A 424 10.40 -18.66 -25.71
CA GLY A 424 10.68 -17.75 -24.61
C GLY A 424 10.90 -16.31 -25.05
N GLU A 425 10.47 -15.93 -26.27
CA GLU A 425 10.51 -14.53 -26.70
C GLU A 425 9.55 -13.68 -25.86
N GLN A 426 9.98 -12.46 -25.54
CA GLN A 426 9.15 -11.52 -24.81
C GLN A 426 8.02 -11.00 -25.71
N ILE A 427 6.79 -11.05 -25.19
CA ILE A 427 5.60 -10.54 -25.86
C ILE A 427 5.30 -9.13 -25.33
N ALA A 428 5.11 -8.19 -26.24
CA ALA A 428 4.81 -6.79 -25.92
C ALA A 428 3.48 -6.33 -26.56
N PHE A 429 2.81 -5.37 -25.92
CA PHE A 429 1.72 -4.61 -26.52
C PHE A 429 2.28 -3.56 -27.47
N LEU A 430 1.93 -3.64 -28.76
CA LEU A 430 2.21 -2.60 -29.75
C LEU A 430 1.07 -1.58 -29.87
N GLY A 431 -0.15 -1.97 -29.53
CA GLY A 431 -1.32 -1.12 -29.63
C GLY A 431 -2.50 -1.69 -28.87
N ALA A 432 -3.32 -0.80 -28.34
CA ALA A 432 -4.58 -1.12 -27.67
C ALA A 432 -5.57 -0.01 -27.97
N ASN A 433 -6.66 -0.35 -28.67
CA ASN A 433 -7.69 0.60 -29.08
C ASN A 433 -9.05 0.13 -28.59
N LEU A 434 -9.76 1.01 -27.89
CA LEU A 434 -11.15 0.78 -27.53
C LEU A 434 -12.02 1.00 -28.77
N ILE A 435 -13.01 0.14 -28.97
CA ILE A 435 -13.91 0.14 -30.12
C ILE A 435 -15.33 0.17 -29.61
N ASP A 436 -15.83 1.37 -29.35
CA ASP A 436 -17.24 1.67 -29.14
C ASP A 436 -17.44 3.20 -29.09
N ASP A 437 -18.69 3.66 -29.18
CA ASP A 437 -19.10 5.05 -28.95
C ASP A 437 -18.77 5.51 -27.50
N ASN A 438 -18.48 4.56 -26.60
CA ASN A 438 -18.13 4.80 -25.19
C ASN A 438 -16.61 4.84 -24.94
N GLU A 439 -15.77 4.87 -25.99
CA GLU A 439 -14.30 4.88 -25.86
C GLU A 439 -13.77 5.98 -24.94
N SER A 440 -14.44 7.14 -24.88
CA SER A 440 -14.02 8.29 -24.08
C SER A 440 -14.14 8.10 -22.56
N ARG A 441 -14.82 7.03 -22.11
CA ARG A 441 -15.00 6.71 -20.68
C ARG A 441 -13.81 6.00 -20.07
N LEU A 442 -13.02 5.31 -20.89
CA LEU A 442 -11.87 4.54 -20.47
C LEU A 442 -10.59 5.11 -21.09
N ALA A 443 -9.51 5.17 -20.31
CA ALA A 443 -8.18 5.48 -20.81
C ALA A 443 -7.32 4.20 -20.80
N VAL A 444 -6.56 3.98 -21.87
CA VAL A 444 -5.64 2.85 -22.00
C VAL A 444 -4.21 3.37 -22.10
N GLU A 445 -3.34 2.88 -21.23
CA GLU A 445 -1.90 3.14 -21.24
C GLU A 445 -1.15 1.83 -21.40
N ILE A 446 -0.21 1.77 -22.35
CA ILE A 446 0.61 0.58 -22.61
C ILE A 446 2.06 0.85 -22.21
N SER A 447 2.70 -0.15 -21.62
CA SER A 447 4.09 -0.15 -21.21
C SER A 447 4.69 -1.52 -21.49
N ASP A 448 5.16 -1.72 -22.72
CA ASP A 448 5.82 -2.95 -23.18
C ASP A 448 5.01 -4.22 -22.87
N SER A 449 5.30 -4.94 -21.78
CA SER A 449 4.55 -6.15 -21.38
C SER A 449 3.25 -5.89 -20.60
N GLU A 450 2.97 -4.64 -20.23
CA GLU A 450 1.87 -4.26 -19.35
C GLU A 450 0.91 -3.27 -20.03
N MET A 451 -0.38 -3.39 -19.74
CA MET A 451 -1.40 -2.45 -20.15
C MET A 451 -2.28 -2.10 -18.95
N THR A 452 -2.48 -0.80 -18.71
CA THR A 452 -3.38 -0.29 -17.69
C THR A 452 -4.61 0.35 -18.33
N ILE A 453 -5.79 -0.03 -17.85
CA ILE A 453 -7.08 0.55 -18.27
C ILE A 453 -7.69 1.26 -17.07
N THR A 454 -8.04 2.53 -17.23
CA THR A 454 -8.54 3.40 -16.15
C THR A 454 -9.93 3.95 -16.48
N HIS A 455 -10.84 3.99 -15.51
CA HIS A 455 -12.12 4.69 -15.66
C HIS A 455 -11.95 6.20 -15.49
N VAL A 456 -12.27 7.01 -16.51
CA VAL A 456 -11.91 8.44 -16.56
C VAL A 456 -13.06 9.41 -16.81
N ALA A 457 -14.19 8.98 -17.37
CA ALA A 457 -15.33 9.85 -17.63
C ALA A 457 -16.66 9.12 -17.43
N ASP A 458 -17.72 9.88 -17.13
CA ASP A 458 -19.03 9.36 -16.72
C ASP A 458 -18.89 8.34 -15.57
N GLN A 459 -18.48 8.83 -14.40
CA GLN A 459 -18.08 8.04 -13.22
C GLN A 459 -19.10 6.93 -12.83
N GLU A 460 -20.40 7.19 -13.01
CA GLU A 460 -21.50 6.25 -12.75
C GLU A 460 -21.80 5.25 -13.89
N TRP A 461 -21.06 5.30 -15.00
CA TRP A 461 -21.29 4.41 -16.13
C TRP A 461 -20.82 2.98 -15.79
N ASP A 462 -21.73 2.02 -15.91
CA ASP A 462 -21.43 0.59 -15.94
C ASP A 462 -21.71 0.04 -17.34
N GLY A 463 -20.92 -0.94 -17.78
CA GLY A 463 -21.10 -1.50 -19.11
C GLY A 463 -19.87 -2.23 -19.64
N THR A 464 -19.94 -2.61 -20.91
CA THR A 464 -18.88 -3.36 -21.57
C THR A 464 -18.49 -2.67 -22.87
N VAL A 465 -17.19 -2.48 -23.08
CA VAL A 465 -16.58 -1.94 -24.30
C VAL A 465 -15.65 -2.99 -24.89
N GLN A 466 -15.61 -3.10 -26.22
CA GLN A 466 -14.67 -3.99 -26.88
C GLN A 466 -13.29 -3.30 -27.00
N ILE A 467 -12.21 -4.03 -26.78
CA ILE A 467 -10.84 -3.57 -27.00
C ILE A 467 -10.17 -4.45 -28.07
N GLU A 468 -9.55 -3.82 -29.06
CA GLU A 468 -8.63 -4.45 -30.01
C GLU A 468 -7.19 -4.27 -29.52
N LEU A 469 -6.51 -5.39 -29.35
CA LEU A 469 -5.14 -5.48 -28.87
C LEU A 469 -4.25 -5.98 -30.00
N THR A 470 -3.10 -5.34 -30.17
CA THR A 470 -2.01 -5.79 -31.03
C THR A 470 -0.84 -6.18 -30.14
N ILE A 471 -0.56 -7.48 -30.07
CA ILE A 471 0.60 -8.03 -29.36
C ILE A 471 1.65 -8.51 -30.36
N ALA A 472 2.93 -8.47 -29.97
CA ALA A 472 4.02 -8.87 -30.85
C ALA A 472 5.20 -9.47 -30.08
N THR A 473 5.93 -10.35 -30.77
CA THR A 473 7.33 -10.74 -30.47
C THR A 473 8.27 -9.95 -31.38
N SER A 474 9.54 -10.35 -31.46
CA SER A 474 10.51 -9.71 -32.36
C SER A 474 10.20 -9.94 -33.85
N ASP A 475 9.45 -10.99 -34.16
CA ASP A 475 9.25 -11.53 -35.50
C ASP A 475 7.77 -11.77 -35.88
N GLU A 476 6.86 -11.80 -34.91
CA GLU A 476 5.43 -12.04 -35.11
C GLU A 476 4.55 -10.91 -34.53
N ILE A 477 3.45 -10.59 -35.22
CA ILE A 477 2.43 -9.63 -34.76
C ILE A 477 1.07 -10.29 -34.86
N VAL A 478 0.30 -10.24 -33.77
CA VAL A 478 -1.04 -10.82 -33.67
C VAL A 478 -2.04 -9.78 -33.17
N ASN A 479 -3.18 -9.70 -33.85
CA ASN A 479 -4.32 -8.89 -33.41
C ASN A 479 -5.38 -9.78 -32.76
N LEU A 480 -5.88 -9.35 -31.61
CA LEU A 480 -6.93 -10.03 -30.87
C LEU A 480 -7.94 -9.00 -30.34
N SER A 481 -9.17 -9.44 -30.07
CA SER A 481 -10.17 -8.59 -29.42
C SER A 481 -10.75 -9.27 -28.20
N THR A 482 -11.03 -8.47 -27.18
CA THR A 482 -11.70 -8.90 -25.96
C THR A 482 -12.62 -7.80 -25.44
N ASN A 483 -13.39 -8.12 -24.40
CA ASN A 483 -14.29 -7.19 -23.74
C ASN A 483 -13.64 -6.63 -22.48
N VAL A 484 -13.90 -5.35 -22.22
CA VAL A 484 -13.59 -4.65 -20.98
C VAL A 484 -14.91 -4.29 -20.31
N THR A 485 -15.18 -4.86 -19.15
CA THR A 485 -16.41 -4.63 -18.39
C THR A 485 -16.11 -3.77 -17.16
N VAL A 486 -16.81 -2.63 -17.05
CA VAL A 486 -16.82 -1.81 -15.83
C VAL A 486 -17.93 -2.32 -14.91
N LEU A 487 -17.56 -2.69 -13.70
CA LEU A 487 -18.45 -3.20 -12.66
C LEU A 487 -18.94 -2.02 -11.79
N PRO A 488 -20.25 -1.97 -11.47
CA PRO A 488 -20.79 -0.90 -10.66
C PRO A 488 -20.25 -0.96 -9.22
N VAL A 489 -19.89 0.20 -8.69
CA VAL A 489 -19.57 0.42 -7.28
C VAL A 489 -20.67 1.32 -6.72
N ASN A 490 -20.92 1.22 -5.41
CA ASN A 490 -21.91 2.07 -4.75
C ASN A 490 -21.17 3.20 -4.02
N ASP A 491 -21.41 4.42 -4.43
CA ASP A 491 -20.71 5.62 -3.96
C ASP A 491 -21.45 6.35 -2.84
N PRO A 492 -20.74 7.07 -1.95
CA PRO A 492 -21.39 7.80 -0.88
C PRO A 492 -22.22 8.99 -1.39
N VAL A 493 -23.32 9.27 -0.70
CA VAL A 493 -24.12 10.48 -0.96
C VAL A 493 -23.29 11.75 -0.84
N VAL A 494 -23.57 12.73 -1.71
CA VAL A 494 -22.83 13.99 -1.78
C VAL A 494 -23.72 15.19 -1.47
N GLN A 495 -23.19 16.16 -0.73
CA GLN A 495 -23.85 17.44 -0.53
C GLN A 495 -23.65 18.33 -1.76
N ILE A 496 -24.75 18.66 -2.43
CA ILE A 496 -24.77 19.51 -3.62
C ILE A 496 -25.02 20.98 -3.28
N GLU A 497 -25.69 21.28 -2.16
CA GLU A 497 -26.01 22.64 -1.73
C GLU A 497 -26.03 22.78 -0.19
N THR A 498 -25.87 24.00 0.31
CA THR A 498 -25.96 24.28 1.75
C THR A 498 -27.40 24.50 2.19
N ILE A 499 -27.79 23.90 3.33
CA ILE A 499 -29.11 24.11 3.92
C ILE A 499 -29.18 25.51 4.56
N PRO A 500 -30.12 26.39 4.17
CA PRO A 500 -30.27 27.70 4.79
C PRO A 500 -30.87 27.60 6.19
N GLN A 501 -30.72 28.66 7.00
CA GLN A 501 -31.39 28.76 8.29
C GLN A 501 -32.91 28.71 8.12
N GLN A 502 -33.56 27.83 8.88
CA GLN A 502 -35.00 27.75 8.98
C GLN A 502 -35.49 28.71 10.07
N GLN A 503 -36.50 29.51 9.75
CA GLN A 503 -37.06 30.50 10.67
C GLN A 503 -38.54 30.22 10.88
N SER A 504 -38.97 30.28 12.14
CA SER A 504 -40.38 30.25 12.52
C SER A 504 -40.56 31.06 13.80
N ILE A 505 -41.79 31.08 14.30
CA ILE A 505 -42.14 31.65 15.61
C ILE A 505 -42.56 30.53 16.54
N GLU A 506 -42.45 30.78 17.84
CA GLU A 506 -43.01 29.93 18.89
C GLU A 506 -44.49 29.64 18.65
N ASP A 507 -44.92 28.41 18.95
CA ASP A 507 -46.26 27.88 18.65
C ASP A 507 -46.71 27.99 17.17
N GLY A 508 -45.73 28.17 16.29
CA GLY A 508 -45.91 28.26 14.85
C GLY A 508 -46.13 26.91 14.15
N SER A 509 -46.08 26.94 12.82
CA SER A 509 -46.11 25.71 12.02
C SER A 509 -44.77 24.97 12.10
N SER A 510 -44.81 23.64 12.03
CA SER A 510 -43.61 22.80 11.94
C SER A 510 -42.80 23.14 10.68
N ILE A 511 -41.48 23.02 10.79
CA ILE A 511 -40.52 23.24 9.72
C ILE A 511 -40.40 21.95 8.91
N VAL A 512 -40.39 22.06 7.57
CA VAL A 512 -40.24 20.92 6.66
C VAL A 512 -39.00 21.14 5.80
N VAL A 513 -38.04 20.22 5.88
CA VAL A 513 -36.79 20.26 5.10
C VAL A 513 -36.74 19.05 4.18
N ASP A 514 -36.63 19.30 2.87
CA ASP A 514 -36.45 18.25 1.86
C ASP A 514 -34.97 18.14 1.48
N PHE A 515 -34.32 17.07 1.93
CA PHE A 515 -32.89 16.85 1.72
C PHE A 515 -32.52 16.55 0.27
N ASN A 516 -33.47 16.13 -0.59
CA ASN A 516 -33.20 15.94 -2.02
C ASN A 516 -32.77 17.23 -2.73
N GLN A 517 -33.00 18.40 -2.10
CA GLN A 517 -32.55 19.69 -2.64
C GLN A 517 -31.08 20.00 -2.31
N TYR A 518 -30.48 19.27 -1.37
CA TYR A 518 -29.19 19.58 -0.77
C TYR A 518 -28.21 18.42 -0.79
N VAL A 519 -28.71 17.19 -0.81
CA VAL A 519 -27.95 15.95 -0.86
C VAL A 519 -28.47 15.13 -2.02
N SER A 520 -27.57 14.53 -2.78
CA SER A 520 -27.89 13.59 -3.86
C SER A 520 -27.00 12.36 -3.72
N ASP A 521 -27.59 11.22 -4.02
CA ASP A 521 -26.85 10.00 -4.30
C ASP A 521 -26.37 10.03 -5.77
N PRO A 522 -25.11 9.68 -6.08
CA PRO A 522 -24.62 9.64 -7.47
C PRO A 522 -25.40 8.68 -8.38
N GLU A 523 -25.80 7.52 -7.85
CA GLU A 523 -26.55 6.48 -8.54
C GLU A 523 -28.06 6.76 -8.57
N GLY A 524 -28.51 7.71 -7.74
CA GLY A 524 -29.90 8.13 -7.63
C GLY A 524 -30.74 7.24 -6.71
N GLU A 525 -30.09 6.50 -5.81
CA GLU A 525 -30.76 5.74 -4.75
C GLU A 525 -31.44 6.66 -3.72
N PRO A 526 -32.52 6.19 -3.07
CA PRO A 526 -33.28 7.02 -2.14
C PRO A 526 -32.50 7.28 -0.85
N LEU A 527 -32.49 8.54 -0.41
CA LEU A 527 -31.84 8.95 0.83
C LEU A 527 -32.51 8.35 2.07
N VAL A 528 -31.69 7.83 2.98
CA VAL A 528 -32.00 7.40 4.34
C VAL A 528 -31.47 8.46 5.30
N ILE A 529 -32.36 8.99 6.15
CA ILE A 529 -32.04 10.10 7.05
C ILE A 529 -32.38 9.72 8.48
N ASP A 530 -31.39 9.85 9.36
CA ASP A 530 -31.55 9.67 10.78
C ASP A 530 -31.14 10.93 11.54
N VAL A 531 -31.87 11.23 12.61
CA VAL A 531 -31.46 12.28 13.54
C VAL A 531 -30.32 11.76 14.42
N ALA A 532 -29.23 12.52 14.54
CA ALA A 532 -28.04 12.05 15.26
C ALA A 532 -28.28 11.86 16.77
N ARG A 533 -29.22 12.62 17.34
CA ARG A 533 -29.56 12.62 18.77
C ARG A 533 -30.95 13.22 19.03
N GLU A 534 -31.45 13.05 20.24
CA GLU A 534 -32.65 13.75 20.70
C GLU A 534 -32.33 15.23 21.03
N TYR A 535 -33.28 16.12 20.70
CA TYR A 535 -33.21 17.54 20.99
C TYR A 535 -34.35 17.92 21.94
N PRO A 536 -34.06 18.27 23.21
CA PRO A 536 -35.10 18.60 24.19
C PRO A 536 -36.00 19.73 23.70
N GLY A 537 -37.32 19.50 23.71
CA GLY A 537 -38.31 20.48 23.26
C GLY A 537 -38.47 20.57 21.75
N ILE A 538 -37.83 19.72 20.95
CA ILE A 538 -38.03 19.65 19.49
C ILE A 538 -38.37 18.21 19.11
N ARG A 539 -39.52 17.98 18.49
CA ARG A 539 -39.91 16.69 17.93
C ARG A 539 -39.47 16.62 16.48
N ILE A 540 -38.77 15.55 16.10
CA ILE A 540 -38.25 15.35 14.75
C ILE A 540 -38.82 14.03 14.21
N ASP A 541 -39.35 14.08 12.99
CA ASP A 541 -39.82 12.90 12.25
C ASP A 541 -39.09 12.84 10.90
N ALA A 542 -38.17 11.88 10.78
CA ALA A 542 -37.43 11.58 9.56
C ALA A 542 -37.97 10.26 9.01
N SER A 543 -38.87 10.34 8.03
CA SER A 543 -39.53 9.15 7.48
C SER A 543 -39.04 8.77 6.08
N LEU A 544 -38.45 9.72 5.34
CA LEU A 544 -37.90 9.60 3.98
C LEU A 544 -36.87 10.73 3.76
N SER A 545 -36.70 11.22 2.53
CA SER A 545 -35.87 12.38 2.20
C SER A 545 -36.36 13.71 2.79
N THR A 546 -37.58 13.74 3.34
CA THR A 546 -38.16 14.92 3.98
C THR A 546 -38.21 14.73 5.48
N VAL A 547 -37.71 15.73 6.21
CA VAL A 547 -37.72 15.78 7.66
C VAL A 547 -38.71 16.84 8.14
N LEU A 548 -39.54 16.47 9.11
CA LEU A 548 -40.42 17.39 9.83
C LEU A 548 -39.80 17.70 11.20
N ILE A 549 -39.59 18.99 11.46
CA ILE A 549 -39.05 19.53 12.71
C ILE A 549 -40.15 20.35 13.38
N ASP A 550 -40.60 19.90 14.54
CA ASP A 550 -41.75 20.43 15.27
C ASP A 550 -41.31 20.87 16.68
N PRO A 551 -40.97 22.16 16.88
CA PRO A 551 -40.75 22.71 18.21
C PRO A 551 -41.98 22.45 19.10
N GLN A 552 -41.76 21.99 20.33
CA GLN A 552 -42.83 21.85 21.31
C GLN A 552 -43.42 23.21 21.66
N THR A 553 -44.63 23.19 22.21
CA THR A 553 -45.29 24.41 22.67
C THR A 553 -44.39 25.18 23.63
N HIS A 554 -44.33 26.49 23.45
CA HIS A 554 -43.50 27.42 24.22
C HIS A 554 -41.97 27.24 24.06
N TRP A 555 -41.52 26.61 22.97
CA TRP A 555 -40.09 26.49 22.66
C TRP A 555 -39.64 27.65 21.76
N TYR A 556 -38.63 28.38 22.20
CA TYR A 556 -37.95 29.41 21.41
C TYR A 556 -36.42 29.29 21.51
N GLY A 557 -35.73 29.88 20.54
CA GLY A 557 -34.27 29.91 20.47
C GLY A 557 -33.70 29.37 19.16
N ALA A 558 -32.38 29.20 19.14
CA ALA A 558 -31.65 28.70 17.98
C ALA A 558 -30.94 27.38 18.30
N GLU A 559 -30.99 26.43 17.37
CA GLU A 559 -30.39 25.10 17.51
C GLU A 559 -29.80 24.66 16.17
N PHE A 560 -28.75 23.83 16.22
CA PHE A 560 -28.20 23.16 15.04
C PHE A 560 -28.54 21.68 15.12
N ILE A 561 -29.51 21.26 14.31
CA ILE A 561 -29.95 19.87 14.29
C ILE A 561 -29.06 19.07 13.35
N GLU A 562 -28.29 18.15 13.91
CA GLU A 562 -27.44 17.21 13.19
C GLU A 562 -28.23 16.00 12.68
N PHE A 563 -28.08 15.73 11.38
CA PHE A 563 -28.63 14.57 10.67
C PHE A 563 -27.51 13.73 10.06
N HIS A 564 -27.72 12.43 10.05
CA HIS A 564 -26.92 11.47 9.30
C HIS A 564 -27.70 11.10 8.03
N VAL A 565 -27.13 11.40 6.86
CA VAL A 565 -27.76 11.18 5.55
C VAL A 565 -26.94 10.13 4.79
N SER A 566 -27.57 9.06 4.33
CA SER A 566 -26.90 7.98 3.56
C SER A 566 -27.84 7.40 2.51
N ASP A 567 -27.37 6.44 1.73
CA ASP A 567 -28.14 5.54 0.86
C ASP A 567 -28.56 4.23 1.59
N GLY A 568 -28.14 4.05 2.84
CA GLY A 568 -28.36 2.83 3.65
C GLY A 568 -27.27 1.74 3.50
N VAL A 569 -26.26 1.94 2.66
CA VAL A 569 -25.14 1.02 2.39
C VAL A 569 -23.79 1.65 2.72
N THR A 570 -23.55 2.88 2.27
CA THR A 570 -22.31 3.64 2.49
C THR A 570 -22.32 4.40 3.82
N GLU A 571 -21.16 4.96 4.19
CA GLU A 571 -21.09 5.82 5.38
C GLU A 571 -21.94 7.08 5.21
N HIS A 572 -22.60 7.49 6.29
CA HIS A 572 -23.46 8.65 6.28
C HIS A 572 -22.66 9.96 6.24
N LEU A 573 -23.23 10.94 5.55
CA LEU A 573 -22.82 12.32 5.58
C LEU A 573 -23.47 13.04 6.77
N GLN A 574 -22.66 13.77 7.54
CA GLN A 574 -23.15 14.60 8.65
C GLN A 574 -23.60 15.97 8.12
N ILE A 575 -24.88 16.29 8.33
CA ILE A 575 -25.49 17.54 7.85
C ILE A 575 -26.13 18.28 9.02
N PHE A 576 -25.90 19.59 9.10
CA PHE A 576 -26.51 20.46 10.12
C PHE A 576 -27.61 21.31 9.50
N VAL A 577 -28.79 21.29 10.13
CA VAL A 577 -29.93 22.16 9.83
C VAL A 577 -30.00 23.25 10.92
N PRO A 578 -29.65 24.51 10.61
CA PRO A 578 -29.82 25.61 11.55
C PRO A 578 -31.30 25.99 11.64
N ILE A 579 -31.84 26.02 12.84
CA ILE A 579 -33.18 26.57 13.11
C ILE A 579 -33.10 27.79 14.03
N ASN A 580 -34.03 28.73 13.88
CA ASN A 580 -34.24 29.85 14.78
C ASN A 580 -35.73 30.09 14.95
N ILE A 581 -36.22 29.88 16.16
CA ILE A 581 -37.60 30.09 16.56
C ILE A 581 -37.64 31.36 17.40
N GLU A 582 -38.32 32.39 16.87
CA GLU A 582 -38.50 33.65 17.58
C GLU A 582 -39.56 33.50 18.67
N ALA A 583 -39.27 33.99 19.88
CA ALA A 583 -40.21 33.99 20.98
C ALA A 583 -41.42 34.88 20.68
N VAL A 584 -42.60 34.46 21.15
CA VAL A 584 -43.85 35.21 21.02
C VAL A 584 -44.50 35.33 22.40
N ASP A 585 -44.92 36.55 22.74
CA ASP A 585 -45.60 36.89 24.00
C ASP A 585 -46.85 36.00 24.21
N ASP A 586 -46.82 35.15 25.23
CA ASP A 586 -47.90 34.26 25.65
C ASP A 586 -48.81 34.97 26.67
N PRO A 587 -50.13 35.08 26.42
CA PRO A 587 -51.02 35.77 27.34
C PRO A 587 -51.15 35.01 28.67
N VAL A 588 -51.19 35.74 29.78
CA VAL A 588 -51.58 35.16 31.08
C VAL A 588 -53.00 34.59 31.01
N GLU A 589 -53.21 33.42 31.61
CA GLU A 589 -54.52 32.74 31.66
C GLU A 589 -54.93 32.39 33.10
N PHE A 590 -56.23 32.37 33.40
CA PHE A 590 -56.73 31.74 34.62
C PHE A 590 -56.95 30.24 34.36
N THR A 591 -56.57 29.40 35.32
CA THR A 591 -56.82 27.95 35.30
C THR A 591 -58.32 27.61 35.25
N THR A 592 -59.18 28.51 35.73
CA THR A 592 -60.64 28.39 35.73
C THR A 592 -61.30 29.77 35.71
N ASP A 593 -62.44 29.91 35.01
CA ASP A 593 -63.23 31.15 34.97
C ASP A 593 -63.82 31.54 36.34
N THR A 594 -63.92 30.60 37.28
CA THR A 594 -64.50 30.82 38.61
C THR A 594 -63.71 30.10 39.69
N ILE A 595 -63.28 30.84 40.70
CA ILE A 595 -62.62 30.37 41.92
C ILE A 595 -63.68 30.32 43.03
N SER A 596 -64.01 29.13 43.52
CA SER A 596 -65.00 28.97 44.61
C SER A 596 -64.30 28.61 45.92
N VAL A 597 -64.61 29.35 46.99
CA VAL A 597 -64.04 29.13 48.33
C VAL A 597 -65.14 29.17 49.40
N GLU A 598 -64.90 28.45 50.50
CA GLU A 598 -65.79 28.45 51.67
C GLU A 598 -65.03 28.95 52.91
N MET A 599 -65.68 29.75 53.73
CA MET A 599 -65.18 30.19 55.04
C MET A 599 -66.32 30.34 56.05
N ASP A 600 -65.99 30.50 57.32
CA ASP A 600 -66.97 30.72 58.40
C ASP A 600 -67.19 32.23 58.62
N GLU A 601 -68.38 32.64 59.07
CA GLU A 601 -68.60 33.98 59.62
C GLU A 601 -67.66 34.19 60.83
N ASP A 602 -67.10 35.41 60.99
CA ASP A 602 -65.98 35.72 61.90
C ASP A 602 -64.60 35.13 61.58
N GLY A 603 -64.49 34.38 60.48
CA GLY A 603 -63.23 33.78 60.03
C GLY A 603 -62.35 34.72 59.20
N LEU A 604 -61.07 34.33 59.10
CA LEU A 604 -60.14 34.85 58.09
C LEU A 604 -59.74 33.72 57.13
N LEU A 605 -59.66 34.00 55.83
CA LEU A 605 -59.17 33.08 54.80
C LEU A 605 -58.13 33.77 53.92
N THR A 606 -56.98 33.15 53.72
CA THR A 606 -55.93 33.64 52.81
C THR A 606 -55.87 32.78 51.55
N ILE A 607 -55.82 33.42 50.38
CA ILE A 607 -55.77 32.79 49.06
C ILE A 607 -54.54 33.32 48.31
N GLU A 608 -53.72 32.41 47.78
CA GLU A 608 -52.61 32.74 46.88
C GLU A 608 -53.10 32.73 45.43
N LEU A 609 -53.20 33.91 44.80
CA LEU A 609 -53.78 34.05 43.46
C LEU A 609 -52.90 33.45 42.35
N ASN A 610 -51.58 33.37 42.55
CA ASN A 610 -50.66 32.75 41.59
C ASN A 610 -51.00 31.27 41.33
N ASN A 611 -51.60 30.56 42.30
CA ASN A 611 -51.98 29.16 42.12
C ASN A 611 -53.15 28.97 41.13
N TYR A 612 -53.83 30.05 40.75
CA TYR A 612 -54.98 30.02 39.84
C TYR A 612 -54.68 30.61 38.47
N THR A 613 -53.45 31.09 38.23
CA THR A 613 -53.02 31.67 36.95
C THR A 613 -51.90 30.86 36.33
N VAL A 614 -51.91 30.75 35.00
CA VAL A 614 -50.82 30.21 34.19
C VAL A 614 -50.12 31.39 33.53
N ASN A 615 -48.81 31.48 33.73
CA ASN A 615 -47.94 32.50 33.16
C ASN A 615 -46.73 31.77 32.58
N VAL A 616 -46.72 31.62 31.26
CA VAL A 616 -45.71 30.84 30.54
C VAL A 616 -44.39 31.60 30.47
N ASP A 617 -44.46 32.90 30.16
CA ASP A 617 -43.29 33.78 29.97
C ASP A 617 -42.65 34.27 31.29
N ASN A 618 -43.27 33.94 32.43
CA ASN A 618 -42.88 34.40 33.76
C ASN A 618 -42.88 35.94 33.90
N ASP A 619 -43.87 36.59 33.29
CA ASP A 619 -44.09 38.03 33.44
C ASP A 619 -44.42 38.46 34.87
N ASP A 620 -44.19 39.74 35.18
CA ASP A 620 -44.54 40.33 36.47
C ASP A 620 -46.06 40.57 36.56
N LEU A 621 -46.79 39.68 37.27
CA LEU A 621 -48.24 39.76 37.40
C LEU A 621 -48.69 40.78 38.46
N VAL A 622 -49.69 41.59 38.11
CA VAL A 622 -50.37 42.52 39.01
C VAL A 622 -51.84 42.16 39.12
N TYR A 623 -52.28 41.81 40.33
CA TYR A 623 -53.66 41.48 40.64
C TYR A 623 -54.44 42.71 41.12
N SER A 624 -55.72 42.76 40.76
CA SER A 624 -56.68 43.68 41.33
C SER A 624 -58.01 42.96 41.57
N ILE A 625 -58.72 43.36 42.61
CA ILE A 625 -60.02 42.77 42.95
C ILE A 625 -61.06 43.89 43.04
N SER A 626 -62.22 43.65 42.45
CA SER A 626 -63.33 44.59 42.41
C SER A 626 -64.64 43.92 42.79
N GLY A 627 -65.54 44.69 43.41
CA GLY A 627 -66.79 44.23 43.98
C GLY A 627 -66.96 44.75 45.41
N GLN A 628 -68.19 44.63 45.93
CA GLN A 628 -68.51 45.00 47.30
C GLN A 628 -69.50 43.99 47.86
N SER A 629 -69.29 43.61 49.11
CA SER A 629 -70.21 42.79 49.87
C SER A 629 -70.31 43.32 51.29
N ASP A 630 -71.52 43.33 51.85
CA ASP A 630 -71.74 43.77 53.23
C ASP A 630 -71.44 42.64 54.24
N ILE A 631 -71.25 41.40 53.79
CA ILE A 631 -71.04 40.21 54.64
C ILE A 631 -69.57 39.77 54.75
N ILE A 632 -68.68 40.28 53.90
CA ILE A 632 -67.27 39.89 53.86
C ILE A 632 -66.41 41.04 53.32
N GLY A 633 -65.31 41.35 54.01
CA GLY A 633 -64.29 42.30 53.56
C GLY A 633 -63.10 41.57 52.92
N PHE A 634 -62.28 42.32 52.18
CA PHE A 634 -61.04 41.81 51.61
C PHE A 634 -59.88 42.80 51.74
N SER A 635 -58.65 42.28 51.68
CA SER A 635 -57.41 43.03 51.55
C SER A 635 -56.46 42.27 50.63
N LEU A 636 -55.92 42.93 49.60
CA LEU A 636 -54.98 42.34 48.66
C LEU A 636 -53.59 42.94 48.85
N SER A 637 -52.56 42.10 48.95
CA SER A 637 -51.16 42.51 49.03
C SER A 637 -50.31 41.67 48.06
N GLY A 638 -49.97 42.24 46.91
CA GLY A 638 -49.35 41.46 45.83
C GLY A 638 -50.34 40.43 45.29
N SER A 639 -50.00 39.15 45.41
CA SER A 639 -50.83 38.00 45.01
C SER A 639 -51.59 37.36 46.18
N GLU A 640 -51.33 37.79 47.43
CA GLU A 640 -52.02 37.26 48.61
C GLU A 640 -53.32 38.03 48.88
N LEU A 641 -54.44 37.34 48.71
CA LEU A 641 -55.78 37.85 49.01
C LEU A 641 -56.21 37.37 50.40
N LEU A 642 -56.41 38.30 51.32
CA LEU A 642 -57.00 38.04 52.64
C LEU A 642 -58.49 38.40 52.61
N LEU A 643 -59.34 37.44 52.96
CA LEU A 643 -60.77 37.58 53.14
C LEU A 643 -61.11 37.54 54.63
N ALA A 644 -62.03 38.42 55.05
CA ALA A 644 -62.48 38.53 56.43
C ALA A 644 -64.00 38.54 56.49
N GLY A 645 -64.61 37.52 57.09
CA GLY A 645 -66.05 37.47 57.31
C GLY A 645 -66.46 38.54 58.32
N ASN A 646 -67.56 39.24 58.06
CA ASN A 646 -68.13 40.12 59.06
C ASN A 646 -68.88 39.29 60.10
N PRO A 647 -68.87 39.70 61.39
CA PRO A 647 -69.63 39.03 62.43
C PRO A 647 -71.12 38.95 62.13
N ASP A 648 -71.72 37.82 62.51
CA ASP A 648 -73.16 37.52 62.41
C ASP A 648 -73.75 37.62 60.98
N LEU A 649 -72.91 37.53 59.92
CA LEU A 649 -73.31 37.68 58.52
C LEU A 649 -72.84 36.51 57.64
N PHE A 650 -73.77 35.65 57.26
CA PHE A 650 -73.55 34.48 56.39
C PHE A 650 -74.25 34.60 55.03
N GLY A 651 -73.80 33.80 54.04
CA GLY A 651 -74.38 33.81 52.70
C GLY A 651 -73.36 33.58 51.59
N GLN A 652 -73.61 34.16 50.42
CA GLN A 652 -72.71 34.12 49.26
C GLN A 652 -72.27 35.53 48.89
N ALA A 653 -70.98 35.69 48.60
CA ALA A 653 -70.41 36.90 48.04
C ALA A 653 -69.68 36.56 46.74
N SER A 654 -69.63 37.53 45.83
CA SER A 654 -68.93 37.39 44.55
C SER A 654 -68.09 38.63 44.28
N TYR A 655 -66.86 38.41 43.82
CA TYR A 655 -65.90 39.43 43.42
C TYR A 655 -65.36 39.11 42.03
N ASN A 656 -64.89 40.13 41.31
CA ASN A 656 -64.11 39.95 40.09
C ASN A 656 -62.64 40.15 40.42
N ILE A 657 -61.80 39.22 39.98
CA ILE A 657 -60.35 39.31 40.06
C ILE A 657 -59.82 39.56 38.65
N ASP A 658 -59.10 40.65 38.48
CA ASP A 658 -58.38 40.96 37.25
C ASP A 658 -56.88 40.77 37.47
N VAL A 659 -56.17 40.18 36.50
CA VAL A 659 -54.70 40.07 36.48
C VAL A 659 -54.16 40.65 35.18
N THR A 660 -53.06 41.38 35.27
CA THR A 660 -52.33 41.94 34.12
C THR A 660 -50.84 41.64 34.22
N ASP A 661 -50.24 41.31 33.09
CA ASP A 661 -48.80 41.16 32.84
C ASP A 661 -48.15 42.47 32.32
N GLY A 662 -48.95 43.54 32.12
CA GLY A 662 -48.55 44.80 31.52
C GLY A 662 -48.91 44.97 30.03
N ASN A 663 -49.14 43.86 29.31
CA ASN A 663 -49.53 43.82 27.90
C ASN A 663 -51.03 43.50 27.74
N SER A 664 -51.53 42.58 28.55
CA SER A 664 -52.88 42.03 28.51
C SER A 664 -53.54 42.08 29.90
N THR A 665 -54.88 41.95 29.95
CA THR A 665 -55.62 41.86 31.21
C THR A 665 -56.75 40.86 31.05
N ILE A 666 -56.84 39.92 31.98
CA ILE A 666 -57.87 38.89 32.02
C ILE A 666 -58.60 38.92 33.36
N SER A 667 -59.79 38.34 33.41
CA SER A 667 -60.68 38.38 34.58
C SER A 667 -61.20 37.00 34.94
N ALA A 668 -61.34 36.71 36.23
CA ALA A 668 -62.06 35.56 36.77
C ALA A 668 -63.01 36.00 37.89
N THR A 669 -64.01 35.15 38.17
CA THR A 669 -64.97 35.39 39.27
C THR A 669 -64.53 34.65 40.52
N LEU A 670 -64.47 35.32 41.67
CA LEU A 670 -64.31 34.71 42.98
C LEU A 670 -65.67 34.58 43.65
N GLU A 671 -66.11 33.35 43.93
CA GLU A 671 -67.31 33.06 44.70
C GLU A 671 -66.92 32.61 46.11
N VAL A 672 -67.40 33.32 47.12
CA VAL A 672 -67.15 33.01 48.53
C VAL A 672 -68.46 32.62 49.19
N LYS A 673 -68.52 31.41 49.77
CA LYS A 673 -69.64 30.98 50.59
C LYS A 673 -69.26 31.05 52.06
N ILE A 674 -69.94 31.92 52.79
CA ILE A 674 -69.76 32.17 54.21
C ILE A 674 -70.78 31.33 54.97
N LYS A 675 -70.29 30.44 55.84
CA LYS A 675 -71.10 29.58 56.69
C LYS A 675 -71.45 30.28 57.99
N SER A 676 -72.66 30.04 58.47
CA SER A 676 -73.07 30.54 59.78
C SER A 676 -72.38 29.75 60.91
N VAL A 677 -72.00 30.45 61.97
CA VAL A 677 -71.38 29.96 63.20
C VAL A 677 -72.31 30.31 64.37
N PRO A 678 -72.69 29.35 65.23
CA PRO A 678 -73.58 29.62 66.35
C PRO A 678 -73.03 30.63 67.39
N ASP A 679 -73.87 31.55 67.84
CA ASP A 679 -73.61 32.60 68.82
C ASP A 679 -74.17 32.26 70.22
N LEU A 680 -73.44 32.59 71.28
CA LEU A 680 -73.90 32.28 72.65
C LEU A 680 -74.94 33.31 73.16
N PRO A 681 -76.07 32.85 73.76
CA PRO A 681 -77.03 33.73 74.40
C PRO A 681 -76.47 34.42 75.66
N THR A 682 -76.93 35.64 75.90
CA THR A 682 -76.68 36.38 77.14
C THR A 682 -77.98 36.60 77.92
N VAL A 683 -77.95 36.46 79.24
CA VAL A 683 -79.15 36.55 80.10
C VAL A 683 -78.99 37.59 81.20
N ASP A 684 -80.10 38.19 81.66
CA ASP A 684 -80.14 39.14 82.79
C ASP A 684 -81.50 39.13 83.53
N ILE A 685 -81.51 39.43 84.84
CA ILE A 685 -82.76 39.54 85.63
C ILE A 685 -83.16 41.01 85.72
N SER A 686 -84.36 41.33 85.24
CA SER A 686 -84.90 42.69 85.27
C SER A 686 -85.49 43.05 86.62
N THR A 687 -86.46 42.25 87.10
CA THR A 687 -87.17 42.51 88.36
C THR A 687 -87.69 41.22 89.00
N ILE A 688 -87.77 41.21 90.34
CA ILE A 688 -88.45 40.16 91.10
C ILE A 688 -89.56 40.82 91.92
N ASP A 689 -90.79 40.32 91.80
CA ASP A 689 -91.96 40.82 92.52
C ASP A 689 -92.63 39.70 93.33
N VAL A 690 -93.15 40.05 94.50
CA VAL A 690 -93.79 39.10 95.43
C VAL A 690 -95.18 39.63 95.78
N ASP A 691 -96.21 39.04 95.18
CA ASP A 691 -97.61 39.42 95.43
C ASP A 691 -98.40 38.23 95.99
N GLY A 692 -98.75 38.37 97.28
CA GLY A 692 -99.49 37.37 98.03
C GLY A 692 -98.83 35.99 98.01
N ASN A 693 -99.40 35.09 97.20
CA ASN A 693 -99.02 33.68 97.15
C ASN A 693 -98.16 33.31 95.93
N THR A 694 -97.71 34.29 95.16
CA THR A 694 -96.91 34.14 93.93
C THR A 694 -95.68 35.04 93.90
N VAL A 695 -94.54 34.50 93.47
CA VAL A 695 -93.31 35.22 93.11
C VAL A 695 -93.23 35.27 91.58
N SER A 696 -92.98 36.44 91.02
CA SER A 696 -92.82 36.69 89.60
C SER A 696 -91.41 37.22 89.30
N VAL A 697 -90.67 36.51 88.44
CA VAL A 697 -89.32 36.89 88.00
C VAL A 697 -89.40 37.34 86.54
N LEU A 698 -89.09 38.60 86.28
CA LEU A 698 -88.92 39.13 84.93
C LEU A 698 -87.44 39.15 84.58
N TRP A 699 -87.06 38.51 83.47
CA TRP A 699 -85.68 38.36 83.01
C TRP A 699 -85.61 38.38 81.48
N THR A 700 -84.44 38.59 80.90
CA THR A 700 -84.26 38.74 79.44
C THR A 700 -83.19 37.81 78.91
N ILE A 701 -83.32 37.41 77.64
CA ILE A 701 -82.34 36.63 76.88
C ILE A 701 -82.03 37.41 75.59
N SER A 702 -80.76 37.69 75.31
CA SER A 702 -80.30 38.28 74.06
C SER A 702 -79.44 37.27 73.32
N ASP A 703 -79.92 36.83 72.16
CA ASP A 703 -79.26 35.86 71.29
C ASP A 703 -79.35 36.35 69.83
N LYS A 704 -78.24 36.26 69.09
CA LYS A 704 -78.12 36.67 67.69
C LYS A 704 -78.74 35.65 66.74
N ASP A 705 -78.75 34.36 67.11
CA ASP A 705 -79.37 33.27 66.36
C ASP A 705 -80.90 33.18 66.58
N GLY A 706 -81.42 33.90 67.56
CA GLY A 706 -82.84 33.97 67.90
C GLY A 706 -83.28 32.95 68.94
N GLU A 707 -84.58 32.63 69.00
CA GLU A 707 -85.16 31.84 70.11
C GLU A 707 -85.08 30.31 69.93
N MET A 708 -84.69 29.82 68.76
CA MET A 708 -84.70 28.39 68.47
C MET A 708 -83.61 27.65 69.22
N GLY A 709 -83.97 26.58 69.94
CA GLY A 709 -82.98 25.70 70.58
C GLY A 709 -82.54 26.12 71.98
N LEU A 710 -83.12 27.19 72.53
CA LEU A 710 -82.85 27.66 73.88
C LEU A 710 -83.60 26.83 74.94
N VAL A 711 -82.88 26.40 75.98
CA VAL A 711 -83.45 25.68 77.13
C VAL A 711 -83.22 26.47 78.43
N TYR A 712 -84.30 26.81 79.11
CA TYR A 712 -84.26 27.67 80.30
C TYR A 712 -83.99 26.87 81.58
N SER A 713 -83.16 27.42 82.47
CA SER A 713 -82.96 26.93 83.83
C SER A 713 -83.20 28.07 84.79
N VAL A 714 -84.34 28.05 85.49
CA VAL A 714 -84.71 29.05 86.50
C VAL A 714 -84.90 28.35 87.83
N LYS A 715 -84.16 28.76 88.85
CA LYS A 715 -84.20 28.14 90.17
C LYS A 715 -84.50 29.16 91.26
N LEU A 716 -85.35 28.77 92.21
CA LEU A 716 -85.59 29.45 93.48
C LEU A 716 -84.99 28.58 94.60
N ASP A 717 -84.00 29.09 95.33
CA ASP A 717 -83.25 28.35 96.38
C ASP A 717 -82.82 26.96 95.92
N ASN A 718 -82.26 26.90 94.72
CA ASN A 718 -81.80 25.68 94.06
C ASN A 718 -82.90 24.65 93.72
N GLN A 719 -84.18 25.03 93.78
CA GLN A 719 -85.31 24.28 93.25
C GLN A 719 -85.77 24.83 91.90
N SER A 720 -85.92 23.99 90.89
CA SER A 720 -86.35 24.41 89.55
C SER A 720 -87.79 24.92 89.55
N ILE A 721 -87.99 26.11 88.98
CA ILE A 721 -89.29 26.78 88.80
C ILE A 721 -89.56 27.14 87.33
N GLU A 722 -88.74 26.65 86.40
CA GLU A 722 -88.82 26.92 84.94
C GLU A 722 -90.13 26.50 84.25
N VAL A 723 -90.94 25.63 84.88
CA VAL A 723 -92.25 25.21 84.34
C VAL A 723 -93.24 26.38 84.23
N GLY A 724 -93.05 27.43 85.04
CA GLY A 724 -93.86 28.65 85.02
C GLY A 724 -93.31 29.78 84.14
N THR A 725 -92.34 29.50 83.25
CA THR A 725 -91.69 30.50 82.39
C THR A 725 -92.42 30.69 81.06
N GLU A 726 -92.83 31.92 80.77
CA GLU A 726 -93.33 32.36 79.47
C GLU A 726 -92.43 33.46 78.92
N CYS A 727 -91.91 33.30 77.70
CA CYS A 727 -91.05 34.28 77.02
C CYS A 727 -91.74 34.86 75.79
N THR A 728 -91.51 36.15 75.52
CA THR A 728 -91.96 36.83 74.31
C THR A 728 -90.84 37.68 73.74
N GLY A 729 -90.64 37.66 72.42
CA GLY A 729 -89.58 38.42 71.73
C GLY A 729 -89.09 37.68 70.49
N SER A 730 -88.01 38.15 69.87
CA SER A 730 -87.37 37.46 68.74
C SER A 730 -85.84 37.42 68.87
N SER A 731 -85.18 38.57 69.02
CA SER A 731 -83.73 38.68 69.27
C SER A 731 -83.41 39.05 70.72
N LEU A 732 -84.29 39.82 71.35
CA LEU A 732 -84.32 40.03 72.80
C LEU A 732 -85.62 39.43 73.33
N LEU A 733 -85.52 38.26 73.95
CA LEU A 733 -86.65 37.63 74.63
C LEU A 733 -86.81 38.25 76.01
N THR A 734 -88.05 38.57 76.38
CA THR A 734 -88.45 38.94 77.73
C THR A 734 -89.26 37.80 78.32
N CYS A 735 -88.78 37.25 79.43
CA CYS A 735 -89.28 36.05 80.08
C CYS A 735 -89.86 36.39 81.46
N LEU A 736 -91.05 35.89 81.74
CA LEU A 736 -91.71 35.96 83.04
C LEU A 736 -91.79 34.55 83.62
N THR A 737 -91.25 34.33 84.82
CA THR A 737 -91.35 33.06 85.53
C THR A 737 -92.14 33.24 86.82
N THR A 738 -93.20 32.47 86.98
CA THR A 738 -94.05 32.52 88.19
C THR A 738 -93.91 31.25 89.03
N SER A 739 -93.82 31.40 90.35
CA SER A 739 -93.76 30.29 91.31
C SER A 739 -94.52 30.63 92.59
N MET A 740 -94.82 29.63 93.43
CA MET A 740 -95.44 29.87 94.73
C MET A 740 -94.47 30.63 95.65
N THR A 741 -94.99 31.58 96.43
CA THR A 741 -94.16 32.32 97.40
C THR A 741 -93.52 31.37 98.42
N PRO A 742 -92.19 31.42 98.61
CA PRO A 742 -91.51 30.62 99.62
C PRO A 742 -91.84 31.09 101.05
N GLU A 743 -91.34 30.37 102.05
CA GLU A 743 -91.52 30.77 103.46
C GLU A 743 -90.90 32.16 103.73
N VAL A 744 -91.23 32.80 104.85
CA VAL A 744 -90.70 34.13 105.20
C VAL A 744 -89.17 34.04 105.40
N GLY A 745 -88.39 34.77 104.60
CA GLY A 745 -86.93 34.73 104.62
C GLY A 745 -86.24 35.39 103.41
N LEU A 746 -84.92 35.26 103.34
CA LEU A 746 -84.09 35.61 102.18
C LEU A 746 -84.02 34.42 101.22
N HIS A 747 -84.31 34.68 99.96
CA HIS A 747 -84.36 33.69 98.89
C HIS A 747 -83.53 34.14 97.69
N THR A 748 -83.08 33.18 96.89
CA THR A 748 -82.20 33.41 95.74
C THR A 748 -82.83 32.89 94.46
N ILE A 749 -82.84 33.71 93.41
CA ILE A 749 -83.16 33.31 92.05
C ILE A 749 -81.86 33.13 91.26
N GLU A 750 -81.75 32.03 90.53
CA GLU A 750 -80.70 31.78 89.53
C GLU A 750 -81.36 31.58 88.16
N VAL A 751 -80.87 32.31 87.14
CA VAL A 751 -81.25 32.11 85.74
C VAL A 751 -80.03 31.85 84.87
N LYS A 752 -80.17 30.89 83.95
CA LYS A 752 -79.25 30.63 82.82
C LYS A 752 -79.97 29.89 81.70
N VAL A 753 -79.43 29.95 80.50
CA VAL A 753 -80.02 29.37 79.29
C VAL A 753 -78.99 28.49 78.59
N TRP A 754 -79.39 27.31 78.15
CA TRP A 754 -78.56 26.46 77.30
C TRP A 754 -78.90 26.73 75.85
N ASP A 755 -77.88 26.93 75.02
CA ASP A 755 -78.06 26.98 73.58
C ASP A 755 -77.66 25.64 72.94
N SER A 756 -78.57 25.08 72.15
CA SER A 756 -78.36 23.85 71.40
C SER A 756 -77.52 24.04 70.12
N GLY A 757 -77.40 25.26 69.59
CA GLY A 757 -76.55 25.59 68.45
C GLY A 757 -75.08 25.61 68.83
N ALA A 758 -74.72 26.36 69.87
CA ALA A 758 -73.36 26.43 70.41
C ALA A 758 -73.01 25.29 71.40
N GLU A 759 -74.00 24.51 71.85
CA GLU A 759 -73.87 23.43 72.86
C GLU A 759 -73.22 23.86 74.19
N VAL A 760 -73.52 25.07 74.67
CA VAL A 760 -72.96 25.63 75.91
C VAL A 760 -74.03 26.43 76.67
N TRP A 761 -73.86 26.56 78.00
CA TRP A 761 -74.69 27.44 78.84
C TRP A 761 -74.27 28.91 78.69
N SER A 762 -75.27 29.81 78.67
CA SER A 762 -75.12 31.25 78.82
C SER A 762 -74.39 31.63 80.12
N ASN A 763 -74.13 32.92 80.30
CA ASN A 763 -73.81 33.46 81.62
C ASN A 763 -74.90 33.07 82.64
N THR A 764 -74.50 32.91 83.91
CA THR A 764 -75.44 32.65 85.02
C THR A 764 -75.66 33.93 85.79
N VAL A 765 -76.93 34.28 86.05
CA VAL A 765 -77.30 35.49 86.81
C VAL A 765 -78.07 35.07 88.06
N THR A 766 -77.67 35.61 89.21
CA THR A 766 -78.27 35.32 90.50
C THR A 766 -78.69 36.61 91.22
N GLN A 767 -79.90 36.63 91.79
CA GLN A 767 -80.40 37.78 92.54
C GLN A 767 -81.14 37.34 93.82
N GLU A 768 -80.87 38.03 94.93
CA GLU A 768 -81.52 37.77 96.23
C GLU A 768 -82.76 38.67 96.40
N PHE A 769 -83.80 38.14 97.05
CA PHE A 769 -84.99 38.90 97.46
C PHE A 769 -85.51 38.40 98.82
N GLU A 770 -86.26 39.24 99.54
CA GLU A 770 -86.76 38.93 100.89
C GLU A 770 -88.30 38.87 100.91
N VAL A 771 -88.87 37.84 101.55
CA VAL A 771 -90.32 37.66 101.77
C VAL A 771 -90.66 38.02 103.21
N VAL A 772 -91.59 38.96 103.44
CA VAL A 772 -91.95 39.50 104.77
C VAL A 772 -93.41 39.15 105.17
N ALA A 773 -93.67 38.86 106.45
CA ALA A 773 -94.99 38.46 106.96
C ALA A 773 -96.05 39.59 106.98
N SER A 774 -97.29 39.30 106.57
CA SER A 774 -98.39 40.29 106.48
C SER A 774 -99.11 40.54 107.83
N SER A 775 -99.24 41.81 108.23
CA SER A 775 -100.07 42.25 109.38
C SER A 775 -101.31 43.01 108.90
N ASN A 776 -102.50 42.50 109.21
CA ASN A 776 -103.79 43.15 108.92
C ASN A 776 -104.20 44.10 110.06
N SER A 777 -104.44 45.38 109.73
CA SER A 777 -105.31 46.28 110.51
C SER A 777 -106.10 47.20 109.58
N GLN A 778 -107.42 47.08 109.65
CA GLN A 778 -108.41 48.05 109.18
C GLN A 778 -108.21 49.40 109.88
N ASP A 779 -108.31 50.54 109.19
CA ASP A 779 -109.52 51.39 109.23
C ASP A 779 -109.38 52.66 108.36
N ASN A 780 -110.47 52.95 107.66
CA ASN A 780 -111.07 54.21 107.24
C ASN A 780 -110.30 55.54 107.05
N ALA A 781 -110.75 56.21 105.98
CA ALA A 781 -111.06 57.64 105.84
C ALA A 781 -110.05 58.57 105.16
N ALA A 782 -110.42 58.89 103.91
CA ALA A 782 -110.72 60.25 103.42
C ALA A 782 -109.58 61.23 103.11
N SER A 783 -109.98 62.19 102.26
CA SER A 783 -109.36 63.46 101.87
C SER A 783 -108.25 63.46 100.82
N GLU A 784 -108.67 63.76 99.58
CA GLU A 784 -108.51 65.07 98.92
C GLU A 784 -107.14 65.77 98.86
N ILE A 785 -106.89 66.33 97.66
CA ILE A 785 -106.24 67.62 97.35
C ILE A 785 -104.75 67.58 96.91
N GLU A 786 -104.63 67.76 95.60
CA GLU A 786 -103.90 68.82 94.88
C GLU A 786 -102.36 68.86 94.76
N VAL A 787 -101.99 68.94 93.47
CA VAL A 787 -101.17 69.97 92.80
C VAL A 787 -99.68 69.98 93.10
N GLY A 788 -98.92 69.92 92.00
CA GLY A 788 -97.51 70.26 92.00
C GLY A 788 -96.89 70.10 90.62
N GLU A 789 -97.27 70.98 89.70
CA GLU A 789 -96.44 71.35 88.54
C GLU A 789 -94.97 71.56 88.96
N TRP A 790 -93.99 71.34 88.06
CA TRP A 790 -93.04 72.38 87.62
C TRP A 790 -91.97 71.82 86.64
N ILE A 791 -91.97 72.43 85.44
CA ILE A 791 -90.82 73.13 84.83
C ILE A 791 -89.76 72.32 84.03
N LEU A 792 -89.89 72.43 82.68
CA LEU A 792 -88.88 72.68 81.62
C LEU A 792 -87.64 73.47 82.12
N PRO A 793 -86.46 73.62 81.45
CA PRO A 793 -86.34 73.81 79.99
C PRO A 793 -84.96 73.41 79.39
N ILE A 794 -84.78 73.79 78.11
CA ILE A 794 -83.53 74.19 77.42
C ILE A 794 -82.58 73.12 76.87
N GLY A 795 -82.37 73.25 75.56
CA GLY A 795 -81.15 72.90 74.83
C GLY A 795 -81.45 72.16 73.54
N LEU A 796 -82.11 72.73 72.52
CA LEU A 796 -81.71 73.88 71.71
C LEU A 796 -80.36 73.67 71.02
N GLY A 797 -80.37 73.42 69.71
CA GLY A 797 -79.12 73.31 68.96
C GLY A 797 -79.22 72.93 67.49
N LEU A 798 -79.92 73.75 66.70
CA LEU A 798 -79.64 74.10 65.30
C LEU A 798 -79.31 72.99 64.27
N VAL A 799 -80.18 72.75 63.27
CA VAL A 799 -80.38 73.55 62.03
C VAL A 799 -79.44 73.10 60.90
N ILE A 800 -80.05 72.44 59.92
CA ILE A 800 -80.15 72.86 58.52
C ILE A 800 -78.94 73.65 58.01
N LEU A 801 -78.26 73.14 56.98
CA LEU A 801 -78.16 73.79 55.67
C LEU A 801 -77.14 73.11 54.77
N LEU A 802 -77.62 72.86 53.55
CA LEU A 802 -76.88 72.96 52.29
C LEU A 802 -76.02 71.76 51.88
N LEU A 803 -76.71 70.80 51.24
CA LEU A 803 -76.72 70.75 49.77
C LEU A 803 -76.04 71.96 49.10
N LEU A 804 -74.88 71.77 48.47
CA LEU A 804 -74.59 72.13 47.07
C LEU A 804 -73.08 72.26 46.82
N GLY A 805 -72.61 71.41 45.92
CA GLY A 805 -71.25 71.34 45.39
C GLY A 805 -71.11 69.99 44.71
N TYR A 806 -72.06 69.60 43.87
CA TYR A 806 -71.96 69.87 42.42
C TYR A 806 -70.59 69.42 41.91
N MET A 807 -70.59 68.24 41.29
CA MET A 807 -70.11 68.09 39.91
C MET A 807 -69.01 69.09 39.52
N VAL A 808 -67.81 68.60 39.25
CA VAL A 808 -67.27 68.60 37.89
C VAL A 808 -65.89 67.98 37.95
N LEU A 809 -65.74 66.98 37.09
CA LEU A 809 -64.53 66.52 36.43
C LEU A 809 -63.29 67.39 36.66
N SER A 810 -62.15 66.72 36.84
CA SER A 810 -61.14 66.64 35.78
C SER A 810 -59.74 66.47 36.36
N ARG A 811 -59.15 65.31 36.04
CA ARG A 811 -57.74 65.12 35.65
C ARG A 811 -56.64 65.19 36.71
N LYS A 812 -55.74 64.19 36.59
CA LYS A 812 -54.34 64.13 37.00
C LYS A 812 -54.16 64.01 38.53
N ASN A 813 -53.53 62.98 39.08
CA ASN A 813 -52.69 61.90 38.56
C ASN A 813 -53.07 60.60 39.28
#